data_AF-A0A1I5XWK8-F1
#
_entry.id   AF-A0A1I5XWK8-F1
#
_cell.length_a   1.000
_cell.length_b   1.000
_cell.length_c   1.000
_cell.angle_alpha   90.00
_cell.angle_beta   90.00
_cell.angle_gamma   90.00
#
_symmetry.space_group_name_H-M   'P 1'
#
loop_
_entity.id
_entity.type
_entity.pdbx_description
1 polymer ?
#
loop_
_entity_poly.entity_id
_entity_poly.type
_entity_poly.pdbx_seq_one_letter_code
_entity_poly.pdbx_strand_id
1 'polypeptide(L)'
;MNGVMEEARNMEAFEALESNVRLYSRCFPAVFSRARGSIMLTEDGRKLIDFLSGAGALNYGHNNHAIRAAITEYLASDAVVHGLDVATPAKLKFLETFNSVILRERGLKYRFQFTGPTGADAIEAALKLSRKVTGRQNIISFTDGYHGLSLGALAATGSRFHRNASGISLPGVTFMPYDGYLGPALDTADCVRKALMDDSSGVDRPAAILVETIQGEGGINVARREWLQTIQAIAKDVGAVFVVDDIQMGCGRTGGFFSFEFADLAPDIIVLSKSLSGFGLPLSMLLIKEELDVWQPGEHSGTFRGNNLALVSATAAIDVYWSNQSFSKGVQHMGELVRGRLESIAFEHRNSLTVRGRGMAFGFDCKRTEIAEGVTRDAFKSGLILERCGRIDQVIKVLPALTIDVDTLNRGLDIFEKSLAETLRRLGYLSSVRSRNEVLSGRNSVLHTDFEHIAVGSLHHTERTNLTNALAGYVDNFEWPTTAAEQAEVGKSFVPTFEATLPRLAQVLRGVKSGKLLAAYFSGLPQEPSKARIVLLAISSILGEPFNYSCQNDGKLVMPLVPITGSVGNTNTTRDEFKMHTDDAALPRDARTEYINLYGIVNPPGTLTSYAAAADALSELDPSTIAVLRQERFSLRFPTSFGFAAELWSAPCPIIAGAGDDIELRFPSYATRASRKGDEAALAALKQLMEALNRHAVGFPLDPGCVLTFNNFRGAHKRDAIGKGERLVFRTYSCRSLDFLRDVSGNPGPIFSIESFAKKISA
;
A
#
# COMPACT_ATOMS: atom_id res chain seq x y z
N MET A 1 14.10 -36.51 -11.29
CA MET A 1 13.91 -36.90 -12.71
C MET A 1 12.58 -37.60 -12.94
N ASN A 2 12.17 -38.60 -12.14
CA ASN A 2 10.90 -39.30 -12.34
C ASN A 2 9.64 -38.40 -12.27
N GLY A 3 9.56 -37.46 -11.32
CA GLY A 3 8.38 -36.56 -11.21
C GLY A 3 8.22 -35.55 -12.35
N VAL A 4 9.31 -35.07 -12.96
CA VAL A 4 9.28 -34.12 -14.09
C VAL A 4 8.81 -34.80 -15.38
N MET A 5 9.17 -36.07 -15.57
CA MET A 5 8.70 -36.88 -16.71
C MET A 5 7.21 -37.25 -16.58
N GLU A 6 6.70 -37.40 -15.34
CA GLU A 6 5.30 -37.71 -15.06
C GLU A 6 4.39 -36.48 -15.24
N GLU A 7 4.82 -35.29 -14.82
CA GLU A 7 4.07 -34.03 -15.04
C GLU A 7 4.02 -33.63 -16.53
N ALA A 8 5.12 -33.82 -17.27
CA ALA A 8 5.13 -33.64 -18.72
C ALA A 8 4.10 -34.56 -19.41
N ARG A 9 4.03 -35.83 -18.96
CA ARG A 9 3.04 -36.81 -19.42
C ARG A 9 1.61 -36.46 -19.00
N ASN A 10 1.42 -35.83 -17.84
CA ASN A 10 0.09 -35.41 -17.36
C ASN A 10 -0.44 -34.21 -18.13
N MET A 11 0.39 -33.23 -18.49
CA MET A 11 -0.03 -32.09 -19.31
C MET A 11 -0.42 -32.50 -20.73
N GLU A 12 0.27 -33.47 -21.35
CA GLU A 12 -0.06 -34.02 -22.68
C GLU A 12 -1.52 -34.50 -22.77
N ALA A 13 -2.04 -35.13 -21.71
CA ALA A 13 -3.43 -35.58 -21.68
C ALA A 13 -4.42 -34.41 -21.75
N PHE A 14 -4.17 -33.33 -21.02
CA PHE A 14 -4.99 -32.11 -21.13
C PHE A 14 -4.88 -31.49 -22.52
N GLU A 15 -3.69 -31.49 -23.13
CA GLU A 15 -3.53 -30.96 -24.49
C GLU A 15 -4.28 -31.79 -25.55
N ALA A 16 -4.30 -33.11 -25.38
CA ALA A 16 -4.93 -34.04 -26.32
C ALA A 16 -6.45 -34.16 -26.14
N LEU A 17 -6.97 -34.06 -24.91
CA LEU A 17 -8.36 -34.35 -24.58
C LEU A 17 -9.21 -33.10 -24.32
N GLU A 18 -8.62 -32.01 -23.82
CA GLU A 18 -9.36 -30.79 -23.51
C GLU A 18 -9.52 -29.92 -24.77
N SER A 19 -10.68 -29.26 -24.91
CA SER A 19 -10.93 -28.34 -26.03
C SER A 19 -9.87 -27.24 -26.11
N ASN A 20 -9.53 -26.84 -27.34
CA ASN A 20 -8.59 -25.75 -27.61
C ASN A 20 -9.00 -24.39 -27.01
N VAL A 21 -10.26 -24.23 -26.58
CA VAL A 21 -10.75 -23.02 -25.89
C VAL A 21 -10.10 -22.81 -24.52
N ARG A 22 -9.39 -23.81 -23.96
CA ARG A 22 -8.71 -23.71 -22.66
C ARG A 22 -7.74 -22.52 -22.60
N LEU A 23 -7.84 -21.73 -21.54
CA LEU A 23 -7.02 -20.55 -21.30
C LEU A 23 -6.08 -20.74 -20.10
N TYR A 24 -6.62 -20.97 -18.91
CA TYR A 24 -5.84 -20.98 -17.67
C TYR A 24 -4.80 -22.10 -17.61
N SER A 25 -5.09 -23.29 -18.16
CA SER A 25 -4.11 -24.39 -18.24
C SER A 25 -2.95 -24.08 -19.20
N ARG A 26 -3.07 -23.07 -20.08
CA ARG A 26 -1.96 -22.55 -20.90
C ARG A 26 -1.21 -21.44 -20.20
N CYS A 27 -1.91 -20.57 -19.46
CA CYS A 27 -1.29 -19.49 -18.69
C CYS A 27 -0.50 -20.03 -17.48
N PHE A 28 -0.99 -21.09 -16.85
CA PHE A 28 -0.43 -21.73 -15.67
C PHE A 28 -0.25 -23.23 -15.93
N PRO A 29 0.73 -23.63 -16.76
CA PRO A 29 0.91 -25.03 -17.20
C PRO A 29 1.47 -25.89 -16.06
N ALA A 30 0.61 -26.28 -15.13
CA ALA A 30 0.91 -27.19 -14.03
C ALA A 30 -0.37 -27.90 -13.56
N VAL A 31 -0.21 -29.08 -12.97
CA VAL A 31 -1.32 -29.81 -12.35
C VAL A 31 -1.39 -29.45 -10.87
N PHE A 32 -2.47 -28.78 -10.46
CA PHE A 32 -2.69 -28.36 -9.07
C PHE A 32 -3.39 -29.46 -8.27
N SER A 33 -2.77 -29.88 -7.16
CA SER A 33 -3.23 -31.01 -6.34
C SER A 33 -3.95 -30.58 -5.05
N ARG A 34 -3.53 -29.46 -4.45
CA ARG A 34 -4.08 -28.96 -3.17
C ARG A 34 -4.09 -27.44 -3.15
N ALA A 35 -5.01 -26.85 -2.38
CA ALA A 35 -5.00 -25.41 -2.14
C ALA A 35 -5.58 -25.08 -0.75
N ARG A 36 -5.03 -24.08 -0.08
CA ARG A 36 -5.52 -23.58 1.22
C ARG A 36 -5.18 -22.10 1.38
N GLY A 37 -6.15 -21.31 1.84
CA GLY A 37 -5.97 -19.86 1.97
C GLY A 37 -5.60 -19.24 0.63
N SER A 38 -4.45 -18.59 0.55
CA SER A 38 -3.92 -17.98 -0.69
C SER A 38 -2.79 -18.78 -1.33
N ILE A 39 -2.65 -20.07 -0.99
CA ILE A 39 -1.59 -20.93 -1.51
C ILE A 39 -2.20 -22.10 -2.29
N MET A 40 -1.68 -22.35 -3.50
CA MET A 40 -1.92 -23.53 -4.29
C MET A 40 -0.65 -24.39 -4.36
N LEU A 41 -0.80 -25.70 -4.34
CA LEU A 41 0.27 -26.68 -4.48
C LEU A 41 0.06 -27.50 -5.75
N THR A 42 1.10 -27.66 -6.52
CA THR A 42 1.16 -28.55 -7.69
C THR A 42 1.49 -29.98 -7.27
N GLU A 43 1.30 -30.95 -8.17
CA GLU A 43 1.68 -32.35 -7.92
C GLU A 43 3.20 -32.53 -7.70
N ASP A 44 4.03 -31.74 -8.38
CA ASP A 44 5.50 -31.73 -8.21
C ASP A 44 5.98 -31.05 -6.91
N GLY A 45 5.05 -30.52 -6.11
CA GLY A 45 5.31 -29.93 -4.80
C GLY A 45 5.63 -28.44 -4.80
N ARG A 46 5.56 -27.74 -5.95
CA ARG A 46 5.70 -26.28 -5.98
C ARG A 46 4.54 -25.61 -5.23
N LYS A 47 4.87 -24.59 -4.43
CA LYS A 47 3.91 -23.74 -3.75
C LYS A 47 3.80 -22.43 -4.50
N LEU A 48 2.57 -22.05 -4.85
CA LEU A 48 2.28 -20.82 -5.56
C LEU A 48 1.34 -19.95 -4.73
N ILE A 49 1.67 -18.68 -4.61
CA ILE A 49 0.79 -17.65 -4.05
C ILE A 49 -0.27 -17.31 -5.09
N ASP A 50 -1.54 -17.28 -4.68
CA ASP A 50 -2.67 -17.03 -5.56
C ASP A 50 -3.18 -15.58 -5.42
N PHE A 51 -2.86 -14.74 -6.41
CA PHE A 51 -3.41 -13.39 -6.56
C PHE A 51 -4.53 -13.33 -7.61
N LEU A 52 -5.03 -14.48 -8.06
CA LEU A 52 -6.17 -14.59 -8.97
C LEU A 52 -7.46 -14.93 -8.22
N SER A 53 -7.37 -15.80 -7.19
CA SER A 53 -8.50 -16.27 -6.38
C SER A 53 -9.68 -16.76 -7.24
N GLY A 54 -9.38 -17.53 -8.29
CA GLY A 54 -10.36 -18.00 -9.27
C GLY A 54 -11.11 -16.84 -9.95
N ALA A 55 -10.39 -15.83 -10.43
CA ALA A 55 -10.94 -14.60 -11.02
C ALA A 55 -11.93 -13.86 -10.09
N GLY A 56 -11.62 -13.85 -8.79
CA GLY A 56 -12.46 -13.25 -7.74
C GLY A 56 -13.61 -14.13 -7.24
N ALA A 57 -13.62 -15.43 -7.53
CA ALA A 57 -14.60 -16.39 -7.00
C ALA A 57 -14.26 -16.94 -5.60
N LEU A 58 -13.04 -16.69 -5.11
CA LEU A 58 -12.54 -17.21 -3.84
C LEU A 58 -12.13 -16.08 -2.89
N ASN A 59 -13.02 -15.11 -2.65
CA ASN A 59 -12.77 -13.99 -1.72
C ASN A 59 -12.34 -14.46 -0.33
N TYR A 60 -12.78 -15.63 0.15
CA TYR A 60 -12.43 -16.15 1.48
C TYR A 60 -11.30 -17.19 1.47
N GLY A 61 -10.59 -17.29 0.34
CA GLY A 61 -9.49 -18.22 0.12
C GLY A 61 -9.92 -19.65 -0.16
N HIS A 62 -8.97 -20.47 -0.59
CA HIS A 62 -9.16 -21.88 -0.85
C HIS A 62 -9.44 -22.66 0.43
N ASN A 63 -10.42 -23.56 0.40
CA ASN A 63 -10.69 -24.53 1.48
C ASN A 63 -10.77 -23.90 2.89
N ASN A 64 -11.48 -22.78 3.00
CA ASN A 64 -11.69 -22.09 4.27
C ASN A 64 -12.26 -23.05 5.34
N HIS A 65 -11.61 -23.13 6.49
CA HIS A 65 -11.92 -24.17 7.49
C HIS A 65 -13.36 -24.09 8.03
N ALA A 66 -13.82 -22.89 8.37
CA ALA A 66 -15.16 -22.69 8.93
C ALA A 66 -16.25 -23.03 7.91
N ILE A 67 -16.09 -22.55 6.68
CA ILE A 67 -17.04 -22.81 5.58
C ILE A 67 -17.03 -24.30 5.19
N ARG A 68 -15.84 -24.92 5.10
CA ARG A 68 -15.70 -26.35 4.80
C ARG A 68 -16.37 -27.24 5.84
N ALA A 69 -16.30 -26.87 7.12
CA ALA A 69 -16.95 -27.61 8.19
C ALA A 69 -18.47 -27.66 7.98
N ALA A 70 -19.10 -26.51 7.69
CA ALA A 70 -20.53 -26.44 7.40
C ALA A 70 -20.95 -27.28 6.18
N ILE A 71 -20.14 -27.27 5.12
CA ILE A 71 -20.35 -28.12 3.93
C ILE A 71 -20.28 -29.62 4.32
N THR A 72 -19.26 -29.99 5.08
CA THR A 72 -19.01 -31.40 5.46
C THR A 72 -20.13 -31.93 6.35
N GLU A 73 -20.55 -31.12 7.33
CA GLU A 73 -21.68 -31.44 8.21
C GLU A 73 -22.98 -31.60 7.42
N TYR A 74 -23.26 -30.68 6.47
CA TYR A 74 -24.44 -30.77 5.63
C TYR A 74 -24.47 -32.05 4.78
N LEU A 75 -23.34 -32.40 4.16
CA LEU A 75 -23.24 -33.63 3.36
C LEU A 75 -23.41 -34.89 4.20
N ALA A 76 -22.93 -34.90 5.45
CA ALA A 76 -23.08 -36.02 6.36
C ALA A 76 -24.51 -36.21 6.89
N SER A 77 -25.40 -35.24 6.67
CA SER A 77 -26.78 -35.24 7.18
C SER A 77 -27.82 -35.80 6.21
N ASP A 78 -27.41 -36.24 5.01
CA ASP A 78 -28.32 -36.65 3.91
C ASP A 78 -29.33 -35.57 3.47
N ALA A 79 -29.07 -34.30 3.81
CA ALA A 79 -29.93 -33.19 3.45
C ALA A 79 -29.97 -32.96 1.93
N VAL A 80 -31.07 -32.38 1.44
CA VAL A 80 -31.32 -32.15 0.02
C VAL A 80 -30.19 -31.34 -0.62
N VAL A 81 -29.37 -31.96 -1.45
CA VAL A 81 -28.28 -31.27 -2.17
C VAL A 81 -28.83 -30.44 -3.33
N HIS A 82 -29.77 -31.00 -4.09
CA HIS A 82 -30.37 -30.39 -5.26
C HIS A 82 -31.89 -30.29 -5.10
N GLY A 83 -32.43 -29.06 -5.18
CA GLY A 83 -33.85 -28.81 -4.90
C GLY A 83 -34.68 -28.17 -6.02
N LEU A 84 -34.14 -27.90 -7.22
CA LEU A 84 -34.83 -27.03 -8.20
C LEU A 84 -35.28 -25.71 -7.54
N ASP A 85 -36.59 -25.41 -7.44
CA ASP A 85 -37.13 -24.31 -6.63
C ASP A 85 -37.72 -24.71 -5.27
N VAL A 86 -37.83 -26.00 -4.95
CA VAL A 86 -38.53 -26.45 -3.75
C VAL A 86 -37.95 -25.79 -2.50
N ALA A 87 -38.81 -25.56 -1.51
CA ALA A 87 -38.38 -25.01 -0.23
C ALA A 87 -37.53 -26.04 0.52
N THR A 88 -36.37 -25.61 1.01
CA THR A 88 -35.45 -26.42 1.82
C THR A 88 -35.03 -25.62 3.04
N PRO A 89 -34.65 -26.29 4.16
CA PRO A 89 -34.10 -25.60 5.33
C PRO A 89 -32.86 -24.76 4.99
N ALA A 90 -31.96 -25.25 4.12
CA ALA A 90 -30.77 -24.53 3.69
C ALA A 90 -31.10 -23.23 2.94
N LYS A 91 -32.07 -23.28 2.01
CA LYS A 91 -32.52 -22.10 1.25
C LYS A 91 -33.22 -21.09 2.15
N LEU A 92 -34.08 -21.56 3.07
CA LEU A 92 -34.73 -20.68 4.04
C LEU A 92 -33.69 -19.97 4.92
N LYS A 93 -32.75 -20.72 5.48
CA LYS A 93 -31.70 -20.17 6.34
C LYS A 93 -30.83 -19.15 5.60
N PHE A 94 -30.45 -19.44 4.35
CA PHE A 94 -29.72 -18.47 3.51
C PHE A 94 -30.52 -17.18 3.31
N LEU A 95 -31.80 -17.27 2.93
CA LEU A 95 -32.64 -16.10 2.70
C LEU A 95 -32.77 -15.24 3.96
N GLU A 96 -33.03 -15.84 5.11
CA GLU A 96 -33.14 -15.14 6.40
C GLU A 96 -31.83 -14.49 6.82
N THR A 97 -30.71 -15.20 6.67
CA THR A 97 -29.37 -14.74 7.06
C THR A 97 -28.89 -13.61 6.14
N PHE A 98 -29.02 -13.79 4.81
CA PHE A 98 -28.67 -12.75 3.85
C PHE A 98 -29.53 -11.50 4.06
N ASN A 99 -30.84 -11.66 4.24
CA ASN A 99 -31.73 -10.52 4.46
C ASN A 99 -31.41 -9.77 5.77
N SER A 100 -31.17 -10.48 6.87
CA SER A 100 -30.86 -9.85 8.16
C SER A 100 -29.48 -9.22 8.21
N VAL A 101 -28.43 -9.95 7.81
CA VAL A 101 -27.03 -9.52 7.98
C VAL A 101 -26.56 -8.63 6.83
N ILE A 102 -27.02 -8.88 5.60
CA ILE A 102 -26.56 -8.12 4.42
C ILE A 102 -27.52 -6.98 4.10
N LEU A 103 -28.80 -7.26 3.86
CA LEU A 103 -29.74 -6.27 3.32
C LEU A 103 -30.22 -5.25 4.37
N ARG A 104 -30.79 -5.73 5.49
CA ARG A 104 -31.40 -4.85 6.51
C ARG A 104 -30.40 -3.91 7.16
N GLU A 105 -29.20 -4.39 7.46
CA GLU A 105 -28.10 -3.54 7.98
C GLU A 105 -27.69 -2.41 7.02
N ARG A 106 -28.05 -2.53 5.73
CA ARG A 106 -27.79 -1.53 4.68
C ARG A 106 -29.03 -0.74 4.30
N GLY A 107 -30.16 -0.92 5.00
CA GLY A 107 -31.43 -0.28 4.66
C GLY A 107 -32.01 -0.74 3.30
N LEU A 108 -31.61 -1.92 2.82
CA LEU A 108 -32.02 -2.45 1.52
C LEU A 108 -33.17 -3.44 1.65
N LYS A 109 -34.08 -3.44 0.66
CA LYS A 109 -35.21 -4.37 0.57
C LYS A 109 -35.31 -4.91 -0.86
N TYR A 110 -35.06 -6.21 -1.02
CA TYR A 110 -35.08 -6.88 -2.32
C TYR A 110 -35.75 -8.26 -2.23
N ARG A 111 -36.36 -8.70 -3.34
CA ARG A 111 -36.74 -10.09 -3.60
C ARG A 111 -35.54 -10.84 -4.17
N PHE A 112 -35.50 -12.15 -3.92
CA PHE A 112 -34.41 -13.02 -4.36
C PHE A 112 -34.87 -13.90 -5.52
N GLN A 113 -34.16 -13.86 -6.63
CA GLN A 113 -34.31 -14.83 -7.72
C GLN A 113 -33.04 -15.66 -7.85
N PHE A 114 -33.14 -16.96 -7.57
CA PHE A 114 -32.05 -17.90 -7.85
C PHE A 114 -32.11 -18.33 -9.31
N THR A 115 -31.01 -18.12 -10.04
CA THR A 115 -30.90 -18.38 -11.48
C THR A 115 -30.13 -19.68 -11.74
N GLY A 116 -29.93 -20.05 -13.01
CA GLY A 116 -28.90 -21.04 -13.33
C GLY A 116 -27.55 -20.57 -12.77
N PRO A 117 -26.69 -21.46 -12.22
CA PRO A 117 -25.65 -21.08 -11.26
C PRO A 117 -24.38 -20.47 -11.90
N THR A 118 -24.57 -19.56 -12.86
CA THR A 118 -23.53 -18.81 -13.55
C THR A 118 -23.89 -17.33 -13.57
N GLY A 119 -22.88 -16.46 -13.65
CA GLY A 119 -23.09 -15.02 -13.81
C GLY A 119 -23.82 -14.68 -15.12
N ALA A 120 -23.53 -15.39 -16.21
CA ALA A 120 -24.15 -15.15 -17.51
C ALA A 120 -25.67 -15.39 -17.50
N ASP A 121 -26.14 -16.48 -16.87
CA ASP A 121 -27.58 -16.72 -16.72
C ASP A 121 -28.27 -15.67 -15.85
N ALA A 122 -27.60 -15.20 -14.80
CA ALA A 122 -28.11 -14.12 -13.96
C ALA A 122 -28.24 -12.81 -14.75
N ILE A 123 -27.24 -12.49 -15.59
CA ILE A 123 -27.33 -11.34 -16.51
C ILE A 123 -28.50 -11.53 -17.49
N GLU A 124 -28.66 -12.70 -18.10
CA GLU A 124 -29.81 -12.94 -18.98
C GLU A 124 -31.16 -12.76 -18.29
N ALA A 125 -31.29 -13.24 -17.04
CA ALA A 125 -32.47 -13.02 -16.23
C ALA A 125 -32.73 -11.53 -15.98
N ALA A 126 -31.68 -10.76 -15.64
CA ALA A 126 -31.79 -9.32 -15.40
C ALA A 126 -32.24 -8.58 -16.67
N LEU A 127 -31.59 -8.86 -17.81
CA LEU A 127 -31.95 -8.24 -19.10
C LEU A 127 -33.40 -8.56 -19.49
N LYS A 128 -33.82 -9.81 -19.32
CA LYS A 128 -35.17 -10.26 -19.65
C LYS A 128 -36.22 -9.63 -18.74
N LEU A 129 -35.94 -9.53 -17.43
CA LEU A 129 -36.84 -8.85 -16.49
C LEU A 129 -36.97 -7.35 -16.83
N SER A 130 -35.86 -6.65 -17.07
CA SER A 130 -35.91 -5.23 -17.43
C SER A 130 -36.72 -4.96 -18.70
N ARG A 131 -36.60 -5.82 -19.71
CA ARG A 131 -37.41 -5.74 -20.94
C ARG A 131 -38.89 -5.99 -20.66
N LYS A 132 -39.21 -6.96 -19.80
CA LYS A 132 -40.59 -7.28 -19.40
C LYS A 132 -41.24 -6.13 -18.63
N VAL A 133 -40.51 -5.52 -17.69
CA VAL A 133 -40.97 -4.37 -16.88
C VAL A 133 -41.27 -3.16 -17.77
N THR A 134 -40.37 -2.85 -18.70
CA THR A 134 -40.44 -1.58 -19.46
C THR A 134 -41.16 -1.70 -20.80
N GLY A 135 -41.31 -2.93 -21.34
CA GLY A 135 -41.77 -3.18 -22.71
C GLY A 135 -40.78 -2.78 -23.80
N ARG A 136 -39.54 -2.40 -23.43
CA ARG A 136 -38.50 -1.93 -24.36
C ARG A 136 -37.47 -3.03 -24.62
N GLN A 137 -36.73 -2.93 -25.72
CA GLN A 137 -35.74 -3.96 -26.10
C GLN A 137 -34.30 -3.55 -25.82
N ASN A 138 -33.96 -2.28 -26.03
CA ASN A 138 -32.59 -1.79 -25.97
C ASN A 138 -32.03 -1.84 -24.54
N ILE A 139 -30.74 -2.15 -24.41
CA ILE A 139 -30.00 -2.15 -23.16
C ILE A 139 -28.80 -1.23 -23.35
N ILE A 140 -28.56 -0.31 -22.42
CA ILE A 140 -27.30 0.42 -22.40
C ILE A 140 -26.29 -0.40 -21.61
N SER A 141 -25.17 -0.72 -22.27
CA SER A 141 -23.96 -1.22 -21.63
C SER A 141 -22.80 -0.29 -21.96
N PHE A 142 -21.64 -0.51 -21.35
CA PHE A 142 -20.52 0.42 -21.42
C PHE A 142 -19.30 -0.20 -22.11
N THR A 143 -18.52 0.65 -22.78
CA THR A 143 -17.22 0.28 -23.34
C THR A 143 -16.39 -0.47 -22.30
N ASP A 144 -15.72 -1.54 -22.72
CA ASP A 144 -14.89 -2.42 -21.86
C ASP A 144 -15.65 -3.28 -20.84
N GLY A 145 -16.99 -3.24 -20.80
CA GLY A 145 -17.79 -4.08 -19.92
C GLY A 145 -17.70 -5.57 -20.25
N TYR A 146 -17.83 -6.42 -19.23
CA TYR A 146 -17.91 -7.88 -19.36
C TYR A 146 -19.04 -8.42 -18.51
N HIS A 147 -20.04 -9.03 -19.16
CA HIS A 147 -21.24 -9.52 -18.49
C HIS A 147 -21.50 -11.02 -18.75
N GLY A 148 -20.58 -11.70 -19.45
CA GLY A 148 -20.67 -13.12 -19.75
C GLY A 148 -20.65 -13.43 -21.24
N LEU A 149 -20.78 -14.73 -21.56
CA LEU A 149 -20.52 -15.30 -22.88
C LEU A 149 -21.71 -16.08 -23.47
N SER A 150 -22.84 -16.20 -22.77
CA SER A 150 -24.10 -16.62 -23.38
C SER A 150 -24.62 -15.51 -24.29
N LEU A 151 -25.41 -15.81 -25.33
CA LEU A 151 -25.70 -14.84 -26.40
C LEU A 151 -26.29 -13.51 -25.90
N GLY A 152 -27.18 -13.52 -24.91
CA GLY A 152 -27.76 -12.31 -24.34
C GLY A 152 -26.74 -11.49 -23.54
N ALA A 153 -25.97 -12.14 -22.69
CA ALA A 153 -24.89 -11.52 -21.93
C ALA A 153 -23.74 -11.03 -22.82
N LEU A 154 -23.39 -11.80 -23.84
CA LEU A 154 -22.35 -11.49 -24.83
C LEU A 154 -22.71 -10.25 -25.65
N ALA A 155 -24.00 -10.02 -25.92
CA ALA A 155 -24.46 -8.80 -26.56
C ALA A 155 -24.10 -7.54 -25.73
N ALA A 156 -24.10 -7.65 -24.40
CA ALA A 156 -23.68 -6.61 -23.47
C ALA A 156 -22.16 -6.59 -23.19
N THR A 157 -21.42 -7.66 -23.45
CA THR A 157 -19.96 -7.68 -23.34
C THR A 157 -19.30 -6.89 -24.48
N GLY A 158 -18.36 -6.00 -24.16
CA GLY A 158 -17.72 -5.07 -25.11
C GLY A 158 -16.53 -5.65 -25.89
N SER A 159 -15.96 -6.77 -25.47
CA SER A 159 -14.79 -7.38 -26.12
C SER A 159 -15.12 -7.93 -27.51
N ARG A 160 -14.45 -7.41 -28.54
CA ARG A 160 -14.58 -7.92 -29.92
C ARG A 160 -14.14 -9.39 -30.05
N PHE A 161 -13.11 -9.80 -29.31
CA PHE A 161 -12.62 -11.18 -29.33
C PHE A 161 -13.74 -12.16 -28.96
N HIS A 162 -14.43 -11.91 -27.86
CA HIS A 162 -15.56 -12.75 -27.42
C HIS A 162 -16.76 -12.64 -28.37
N ARG A 163 -17.11 -11.43 -28.79
CA ARG A 163 -18.28 -11.20 -29.66
C ARG A 163 -18.14 -11.88 -31.01
N ASN A 164 -16.95 -11.85 -31.62
CA ASN A 164 -16.71 -12.47 -32.93
C ASN A 164 -16.85 -14.00 -32.90
N ALA A 165 -16.67 -14.63 -31.74
CA ALA A 165 -16.82 -16.07 -31.58
C ALA A 165 -18.28 -16.55 -31.70
N SER A 166 -19.28 -15.66 -31.61
CA SER A 166 -20.70 -16.04 -31.71
C SER A 166 -21.13 -16.41 -33.13
N GLY A 167 -20.45 -15.87 -34.16
CA GLY A 167 -20.81 -16.04 -35.57
C GLY A 167 -22.16 -15.41 -35.98
N ILE A 168 -22.83 -14.64 -35.10
CA ILE A 168 -24.14 -14.03 -35.35
C ILE A 168 -24.20 -12.58 -34.87
N SER A 169 -25.18 -11.84 -35.37
CA SER A 169 -25.49 -10.50 -34.84
C SER A 169 -25.96 -10.58 -33.39
N LEU A 170 -25.58 -9.58 -32.59
CA LEU A 170 -25.92 -9.47 -31.17
C LEU A 170 -26.79 -8.22 -30.95
N PRO A 171 -28.12 -8.31 -31.17
CA PRO A 171 -29.01 -7.16 -31.18
C PRO A 171 -29.46 -6.72 -29.78
N GLY A 172 -30.10 -5.55 -29.71
CA GLY A 172 -30.80 -5.09 -28.50
C GLY A 172 -29.88 -4.53 -27.41
N VAL A 173 -28.67 -4.10 -27.77
CA VAL A 173 -27.72 -3.41 -26.89
C VAL A 173 -27.08 -2.23 -27.62
N THR A 174 -27.00 -1.07 -26.96
CA THR A 174 -26.20 0.08 -27.38
C THR A 174 -25.06 0.30 -26.39
N PHE A 175 -23.85 0.49 -26.90
CA PHE A 175 -22.68 0.80 -26.06
C PHE A 175 -22.49 2.30 -25.90
N MET A 176 -22.32 2.73 -24.65
CA MET A 176 -21.95 4.09 -24.27
C MET A 176 -20.53 4.15 -23.68
N PRO A 177 -19.82 5.29 -23.77
CA PRO A 177 -18.50 5.41 -23.17
C PRO A 177 -18.60 5.32 -21.63
N TYR A 178 -17.80 4.43 -21.03
CA TYR A 178 -17.65 4.31 -19.57
C TYR A 178 -16.97 5.56 -18.99
N ASP A 179 -16.92 5.67 -17.66
CA ASP A 179 -16.22 6.77 -16.99
C ASP A 179 -14.74 6.83 -17.40
N GLY A 180 -14.26 8.04 -17.70
CA GLY A 180 -12.88 8.30 -18.14
C GLY A 180 -12.51 7.77 -19.53
N TYR A 181 -13.41 7.07 -20.23
CA TYR A 181 -13.10 6.43 -21.52
C TYR A 181 -12.67 7.41 -22.61
N LEU A 182 -13.26 8.61 -22.64
CA LEU A 182 -12.92 9.68 -23.58
C LEU A 182 -11.84 10.64 -23.05
N GLY A 183 -11.11 10.23 -22.01
CA GLY A 183 -10.12 11.04 -21.32
C GLY A 183 -10.73 11.93 -20.22
N PRO A 184 -9.88 12.59 -19.42
CA PRO A 184 -10.29 13.28 -18.20
C PRO A 184 -11.04 14.60 -18.44
N ALA A 185 -11.01 15.14 -19.67
CA ALA A 185 -11.61 16.42 -20.01
C ALA A 185 -13.12 16.35 -20.28
N LEU A 186 -13.65 15.14 -20.51
CA LEU A 186 -15.04 14.92 -20.87
C LEU A 186 -15.70 14.02 -19.81
N ASP A 187 -16.80 14.50 -19.23
CA ASP A 187 -17.66 13.64 -18.43
C ASP A 187 -18.55 12.83 -19.36
N THR A 188 -18.29 11.53 -19.45
CA THR A 188 -19.01 10.65 -20.36
C THR A 188 -20.47 10.45 -19.94
N ALA A 189 -20.84 10.76 -18.69
CA ALA A 189 -22.24 10.76 -18.27
C ALA A 189 -23.08 11.81 -19.03
N ASP A 190 -22.48 12.95 -19.42
CA ASP A 190 -23.16 13.95 -20.24
C ASP A 190 -23.43 13.42 -21.65
N CYS A 191 -22.51 12.62 -22.21
CA CYS A 191 -22.73 11.94 -23.48
C CYS A 191 -23.91 10.96 -23.38
N VAL A 192 -23.98 10.17 -22.32
CA VAL A 192 -25.09 9.24 -22.07
C VAL A 192 -26.40 10.00 -21.93
N ARG A 193 -26.44 11.05 -21.09
CA ARG A 193 -27.63 11.86 -20.90
C ARG A 193 -28.12 12.45 -22.21
N LYS A 194 -27.23 13.08 -22.99
CA LYS A 194 -27.60 13.68 -24.27
C LYS A 194 -28.14 12.63 -25.24
N ALA A 195 -27.49 11.48 -25.34
CA ALA A 195 -27.93 10.41 -26.23
C ALA A 195 -29.30 9.83 -25.85
N LEU A 196 -29.66 9.77 -24.57
CA LEU A 196 -30.92 9.17 -24.12
C LEU A 196 -32.07 10.17 -23.95
N MET A 197 -31.78 11.47 -23.86
CA MET A 197 -32.78 12.54 -23.71
C MET A 197 -33.14 13.23 -25.02
N ASP A 198 -32.26 13.21 -26.02
CA ASP A 198 -32.53 13.75 -27.34
C ASP A 198 -33.35 12.76 -28.17
N ASP A 199 -34.60 13.11 -28.47
CA ASP A 199 -35.53 12.28 -29.25
C ASP A 199 -35.04 12.02 -30.69
N SER A 200 -34.02 12.74 -31.18
CA SER A 200 -33.39 12.56 -32.49
C SER A 200 -31.95 12.04 -32.42
N SER A 201 -31.51 11.48 -31.29
CA SER A 201 -30.15 10.93 -31.14
C SER A 201 -29.88 9.67 -31.97
N GLY A 202 -30.94 8.97 -32.38
CA GLY A 202 -30.87 7.64 -32.99
C GLY A 202 -30.64 6.49 -32.01
N VAL A 203 -30.68 6.74 -30.70
CA VAL A 203 -30.58 5.71 -29.65
C VAL A 203 -31.95 5.43 -29.06
N ASP A 204 -32.42 4.19 -29.20
CA ASP A 204 -33.69 3.77 -28.64
C ASP A 204 -33.71 3.88 -27.11
N ARG A 205 -34.84 4.34 -26.56
CA ARG A 205 -35.06 4.38 -25.11
C ARG A 205 -34.81 2.99 -24.50
N PRO A 206 -33.93 2.88 -23.48
CA PRO A 206 -33.53 1.59 -22.97
C PRO A 206 -34.54 1.00 -21.99
N ALA A 207 -34.55 -0.33 -21.93
CA ALA A 207 -35.15 -1.12 -20.88
C ALA A 207 -34.28 -1.10 -19.61
N ALA A 208 -32.96 -1.10 -19.77
CA ALA A 208 -32.01 -1.09 -18.66
C ALA A 208 -30.75 -0.30 -18.98
N ILE A 209 -30.12 0.23 -17.93
CA ILE A 209 -28.71 0.63 -17.95
C ILE A 209 -27.95 -0.36 -17.06
N LEU A 210 -27.08 -1.16 -17.68
CA LEU A 210 -26.28 -2.21 -17.04
C LEU A 210 -24.85 -1.72 -16.83
N VAL A 211 -24.36 -1.76 -15.59
CA VAL A 211 -23.04 -1.22 -15.24
C VAL A 211 -22.29 -2.07 -14.22
N GLU A 212 -20.99 -2.21 -14.38
CA GLU A 212 -20.05 -2.60 -13.33
C GLU A 212 -19.52 -1.32 -12.65
N THR A 213 -19.53 -1.23 -11.32
CA THR A 213 -18.95 -0.05 -10.62
C THR A 213 -17.43 0.04 -10.77
N ILE A 214 -16.80 -1.13 -10.97
CA ILE A 214 -15.42 -1.30 -11.39
C ILE A 214 -15.41 -2.40 -12.44
N GLN A 215 -15.01 -2.07 -13.67
CA GLN A 215 -14.96 -3.07 -14.74
C GLN A 215 -13.77 -4.00 -14.51
N GLY A 216 -14.05 -5.30 -14.31
CA GLY A 216 -13.01 -6.26 -14.01
C GLY A 216 -12.16 -6.61 -15.23
N GLU A 217 -12.73 -7.40 -16.14
CA GLU A 217 -12.06 -7.82 -17.37
C GLU A 217 -11.72 -6.66 -18.31
N GLY A 218 -12.47 -5.55 -18.20
CA GLY A 218 -12.20 -4.30 -18.91
C GLY A 218 -10.89 -3.61 -18.56
N GLY A 219 -10.23 -4.03 -17.47
CA GLY A 219 -8.92 -3.49 -17.07
C GLY A 219 -8.89 -2.88 -15.67
N ILE A 220 -9.76 -3.29 -14.75
CA ILE A 220 -9.93 -2.67 -13.42
C ILE A 220 -10.22 -1.16 -13.54
N ASN A 221 -11.15 -0.79 -14.43
CA ASN A 221 -11.53 0.61 -14.62
C ASN A 221 -12.49 1.01 -13.50
N VAL A 222 -12.07 1.94 -12.64
CA VAL A 222 -12.86 2.36 -11.46
C VAL A 222 -13.69 3.59 -11.82
N ALA A 223 -15.02 3.46 -11.80
CA ALA A 223 -15.88 4.64 -11.96
C ALA A 223 -15.81 5.57 -10.74
N ARG A 224 -15.85 6.87 -11.01
CA ARG A 224 -16.03 7.93 -10.03
C ARG A 224 -17.42 7.83 -9.41
N ARG A 225 -17.54 8.22 -8.15
CA ARG A 225 -18.80 8.22 -7.39
C ARG A 225 -19.85 9.06 -8.12
N GLU A 226 -19.47 10.26 -8.53
CA GLU A 226 -20.35 11.25 -9.13
C GLU A 226 -20.88 10.77 -10.49
N TRP A 227 -20.03 10.06 -11.24
CA TRP A 227 -20.43 9.46 -12.50
C TRP A 227 -21.49 8.37 -12.29
N LEU A 228 -21.28 7.44 -11.35
CA LEU A 228 -22.26 6.38 -11.04
C LEU A 228 -23.60 6.94 -10.57
N GLN A 229 -23.57 7.96 -9.70
CA GLN A 229 -24.78 8.66 -9.24
C GLN A 229 -25.52 9.33 -10.41
N THR A 230 -24.77 9.92 -11.35
CA THR A 230 -25.34 10.53 -12.55
C THR A 230 -25.96 9.48 -13.49
N ILE A 231 -25.31 8.34 -13.69
CA ILE A 231 -25.87 7.23 -14.48
C ILE A 231 -27.16 6.69 -13.86
N GLN A 232 -27.21 6.53 -12.54
CA GLN A 232 -28.44 6.14 -11.84
C GLN A 232 -29.55 7.19 -12.05
N ALA A 233 -29.23 8.48 -11.95
CA ALA A 233 -30.20 9.55 -12.19
C ALA A 233 -30.72 9.51 -13.64
N ILE A 234 -29.83 9.31 -14.62
CA ILE A 234 -30.23 9.17 -16.04
C ILE A 234 -31.16 7.98 -16.23
N ALA A 235 -30.86 6.82 -15.63
CA ALA A 235 -31.72 5.63 -15.70
C ALA A 235 -33.14 5.96 -15.21
N LYS A 236 -33.24 6.64 -14.07
CA LYS A 236 -34.52 7.11 -13.51
C LYS A 236 -35.24 8.07 -14.45
N ASP A 237 -34.55 9.09 -14.95
CA ASP A 237 -35.14 10.14 -15.78
C ASP A 237 -35.71 9.59 -17.11
N VAL A 238 -35.10 8.55 -17.69
CA VAL A 238 -35.60 7.89 -18.91
C VAL A 238 -36.52 6.70 -18.64
N GLY A 239 -36.77 6.36 -17.37
CA GLY A 239 -37.59 5.23 -16.96
C GLY A 239 -37.00 3.87 -17.35
N ALA A 240 -35.66 3.74 -17.28
CA ALA A 240 -34.95 2.48 -17.47
C ALA A 240 -34.61 1.84 -16.12
N VAL A 241 -34.53 0.51 -16.08
CA VAL A 241 -34.10 -0.24 -14.90
C VAL A 241 -32.59 -0.06 -14.71
N PHE A 242 -32.17 0.41 -13.53
CA PHE A 242 -30.75 0.55 -13.20
C PHE A 242 -30.19 -0.76 -12.64
N VAL A 243 -29.34 -1.44 -13.42
CA VAL A 243 -28.79 -2.76 -13.09
C VAL A 243 -27.31 -2.64 -12.75
N VAL A 244 -26.93 -3.08 -11.55
CA VAL A 244 -25.51 -3.21 -11.20
C VAL A 244 -25.09 -4.68 -11.31
N ASP A 245 -24.15 -4.93 -12.21
CA ASP A 245 -23.40 -6.18 -12.26
C ASP A 245 -22.36 -6.17 -11.15
N ASP A 246 -22.66 -6.86 -10.05
CA ASP A 246 -21.78 -6.96 -8.88
C ASP A 246 -21.13 -8.34 -8.78
N ILE A 247 -21.08 -9.09 -9.88
CA ILE A 247 -20.60 -10.47 -9.90
C ILE A 247 -19.14 -10.56 -9.44
N GLN A 248 -18.25 -9.70 -9.93
CA GLN A 248 -16.82 -9.75 -9.58
C GLN A 248 -16.42 -8.81 -8.45
N MET A 249 -17.12 -7.67 -8.32
CA MET A 249 -16.77 -6.59 -7.40
C MET A 249 -17.55 -6.63 -6.08
N GLY A 250 -18.60 -7.44 -6.01
CA GLY A 250 -19.37 -7.66 -4.79
C GLY A 250 -18.68 -8.61 -3.82
N CYS A 251 -19.47 -9.06 -2.84
CA CYS A 251 -19.05 -9.96 -1.77
C CYS A 251 -17.76 -9.49 -1.05
N GLY A 252 -17.61 -8.18 -0.84
CA GLY A 252 -16.48 -7.62 -0.10
C GLY A 252 -15.30 -7.14 -0.92
N ARG A 253 -15.22 -7.46 -2.22
CA ARG A 253 -14.00 -7.25 -3.02
C ARG A 253 -13.51 -5.80 -2.99
N THR A 254 -14.41 -4.82 -2.96
CA THR A 254 -14.07 -3.38 -2.95
C THR A 254 -14.09 -2.74 -1.55
N GLY A 255 -14.26 -3.53 -0.49
CA GLY A 255 -14.31 -3.10 0.90
C GLY A 255 -15.69 -3.30 1.53
N GLY A 256 -16.75 -2.74 0.94
CA GLY A 256 -18.15 -3.01 1.32
C GLY A 256 -18.64 -4.35 0.79
N PHE A 257 -19.79 -4.85 1.27
CA PHE A 257 -20.33 -6.12 0.75
C PHE A 257 -20.68 -5.97 -0.73
N PHE A 258 -21.40 -4.90 -1.06
CA PHE A 258 -21.67 -4.51 -2.44
C PHE A 258 -20.69 -3.46 -2.92
N SER A 259 -20.32 -3.54 -4.20
CA SER A 259 -19.34 -2.60 -4.74
C SER A 259 -19.86 -1.17 -4.87
N PHE A 260 -21.18 -0.97 -4.89
CA PHE A 260 -21.81 0.33 -5.07
C PHE A 260 -22.02 1.11 -3.77
N GLU A 261 -21.74 0.52 -2.60
CA GLU A 261 -21.96 1.17 -1.29
C GLU A 261 -21.21 2.50 -1.19
N PHE A 262 -19.99 2.61 -1.73
CA PHE A 262 -19.22 3.86 -1.67
C PHE A 262 -19.88 5.03 -2.42
N ALA A 263 -20.78 4.74 -3.35
CA ALA A 263 -21.44 5.73 -4.18
C ALA A 263 -22.90 5.97 -3.77
N ASP A 264 -23.34 5.34 -2.67
CA ASP A 264 -24.70 5.45 -2.13
C ASP A 264 -25.77 5.17 -3.20
N LEU A 265 -25.50 4.19 -4.06
CA LEU A 265 -26.44 3.80 -5.11
C LEU A 265 -27.57 2.93 -4.53
N ALA A 266 -28.71 2.97 -5.19
CA ALA A 266 -29.88 2.14 -4.91
C ALA A 266 -30.32 1.42 -6.20
N PRO A 267 -29.53 0.41 -6.67
CA PRO A 267 -29.83 -0.31 -7.92
C PRO A 267 -31.21 -0.94 -7.90
N ASP A 268 -31.86 -0.98 -9.05
CA ASP A 268 -33.15 -1.64 -9.20
C ASP A 268 -33.01 -3.17 -9.22
N ILE A 269 -31.92 -3.64 -9.84
CA ILE A 269 -31.51 -5.04 -9.84
C ILE A 269 -30.01 -5.11 -9.51
N ILE A 270 -29.63 -6.03 -8.63
CA ILE A 270 -28.23 -6.37 -8.34
C ILE A 270 -27.98 -7.80 -8.78
N VAL A 271 -26.92 -8.00 -9.56
CA VAL A 271 -26.51 -9.33 -10.05
C VAL A 271 -25.34 -9.84 -9.23
N LEU A 272 -25.46 -11.06 -8.69
CA LEU A 272 -24.41 -11.67 -7.84
C LEU A 272 -24.06 -13.08 -8.33
N SER A 273 -22.78 -13.44 -8.28
CA SER A 273 -22.27 -14.79 -8.52
C SER A 273 -20.86 -14.93 -7.91
N LYS A 274 -19.94 -15.68 -8.55
CA LYS A 274 -18.53 -15.86 -8.14
C LYS A 274 -18.40 -16.14 -6.64
N SER A 275 -17.94 -15.17 -5.86
CA SER A 275 -17.68 -15.31 -4.41
C SER A 275 -18.93 -15.42 -3.54
N LEU A 276 -20.13 -15.32 -4.11
CA LEU A 276 -21.39 -15.43 -3.37
C LEU A 276 -21.50 -16.74 -2.58
N SER A 277 -21.06 -17.87 -3.15
CA SER A 277 -21.07 -19.16 -2.43
C SER A 277 -20.01 -19.25 -1.32
N GLY A 278 -19.03 -18.36 -1.33
CA GLY A 278 -17.91 -18.31 -0.40
C GLY A 278 -16.88 -19.43 -0.50
N PHE A 279 -17.18 -20.52 -1.22
CA PHE A 279 -16.31 -21.69 -1.33
C PHE A 279 -15.95 -22.06 -2.78
N GLY A 280 -16.32 -21.21 -3.74
CA GLY A 280 -16.12 -21.47 -5.17
C GLY A 280 -17.15 -22.42 -5.79
N LEU A 281 -18.22 -22.77 -5.05
CA LEU A 281 -19.33 -23.56 -5.57
C LEU A 281 -20.20 -22.71 -6.52
N PRO A 282 -20.70 -23.27 -7.64
CA PRO A 282 -21.56 -22.53 -8.57
C PRO A 282 -22.84 -22.01 -7.90
N LEU A 283 -23.01 -20.68 -7.90
CA LEU A 283 -24.18 -19.99 -7.39
C LEU A 283 -24.29 -18.62 -8.06
N SER A 284 -25.51 -18.23 -8.40
CA SER A 284 -25.83 -16.86 -8.81
C SER A 284 -27.27 -16.52 -8.46
N MET A 285 -27.53 -15.23 -8.30
CA MET A 285 -28.86 -14.73 -8.01
C MET A 285 -29.03 -13.27 -8.44
N LEU A 286 -30.29 -12.87 -8.57
CA LEU A 286 -30.70 -11.47 -8.61
C LEU A 286 -31.29 -11.05 -7.27
N LEU A 287 -30.98 -9.83 -6.88
CA LEU A 287 -31.75 -9.06 -5.91
C LEU A 287 -32.57 -8.04 -6.69
N ILE A 288 -33.90 -8.09 -6.55
CA ILE A 288 -34.85 -7.34 -7.38
C ILE A 288 -35.73 -6.45 -6.49
N LYS A 289 -35.86 -5.16 -6.78
CA LYS A 289 -36.81 -4.31 -6.05
C LYS A 289 -38.23 -4.89 -6.18
N GLU A 290 -39.00 -4.85 -5.11
CA GLU A 290 -40.27 -5.58 -5.01
C GLU A 290 -41.26 -5.21 -6.11
N GLU A 291 -41.32 -3.93 -6.49
CA GLU A 291 -42.16 -3.39 -7.54
C GLU A 291 -41.78 -3.84 -8.96
N LEU A 292 -40.59 -4.42 -9.15
CA LEU A 292 -40.09 -4.89 -10.44
C LEU A 292 -40.23 -6.39 -10.64
N ASP A 293 -40.60 -7.15 -9.61
CA ASP A 293 -40.77 -8.61 -9.68
C ASP A 293 -42.10 -8.99 -10.36
N VAL A 294 -42.16 -8.73 -11.67
CA VAL A 294 -43.33 -8.96 -12.54
C VAL A 294 -43.32 -10.35 -13.20
N TRP A 295 -42.38 -11.22 -12.80
CA TRP A 295 -42.27 -12.57 -13.32
C TRP A 295 -43.56 -13.38 -13.12
N GLN A 296 -43.90 -14.19 -14.13
CA GLN A 296 -44.89 -15.26 -13.97
C GLN A 296 -44.18 -16.57 -13.60
N PRO A 297 -44.87 -17.49 -12.90
CA PRO A 297 -44.29 -18.77 -12.50
C PRO A 297 -43.64 -19.51 -13.67
N GLY A 298 -42.35 -19.83 -13.53
CA GLY A 298 -41.58 -20.61 -14.50
C GLY A 298 -41.02 -19.84 -15.71
N GLU A 299 -41.29 -18.54 -15.86
CA GLU A 299 -40.83 -17.77 -17.03
C GLU A 299 -39.30 -17.79 -17.18
N HIS A 300 -38.55 -17.73 -16.08
CA HIS A 300 -37.10 -17.97 -16.07
C HIS A 300 -36.80 -19.13 -15.12
N SER A 301 -36.39 -20.27 -15.69
CA SER A 301 -36.14 -21.50 -14.95
C SER A 301 -34.68 -21.94 -15.13
N GLY A 302 -34.29 -22.93 -14.35
CA GLY A 302 -32.98 -23.55 -14.42
C GLY A 302 -32.93 -24.76 -13.50
N THR A 303 -32.35 -25.86 -13.98
CA THR A 303 -32.27 -27.11 -13.22
C THR A 303 -31.51 -26.88 -11.91
N PHE A 304 -30.32 -26.30 -11.98
CA PHE A 304 -29.41 -26.17 -10.82
C PHE A 304 -29.62 -24.92 -9.95
N ARG A 305 -30.78 -24.24 -10.06
CA ARG A 305 -31.06 -23.02 -9.28
C ARG A 305 -31.15 -23.24 -7.77
N GLY A 306 -31.47 -24.47 -7.35
CA GLY A 306 -31.51 -24.89 -5.95
C GLY A 306 -30.26 -25.66 -5.54
N ASN A 307 -29.07 -25.07 -5.70
CA ASN A 307 -27.80 -25.64 -5.23
C ASN A 307 -27.64 -25.41 -3.72
N ASN A 308 -28.22 -26.29 -2.89
CA ASN A 308 -28.23 -26.11 -1.44
C ASN A 308 -26.84 -26.17 -0.81
N LEU A 309 -25.91 -26.93 -1.38
CA LEU A 309 -24.55 -26.99 -0.88
C LEU A 309 -23.86 -25.62 -0.97
N ALA A 310 -24.08 -24.90 -2.08
CA ALA A 310 -23.60 -23.53 -2.25
C ALA A 310 -24.32 -22.52 -1.34
N LEU A 311 -25.60 -22.73 -1.03
CA LEU A 311 -26.35 -21.89 -0.09
C LEU A 311 -25.87 -22.06 1.35
N VAL A 312 -25.54 -23.29 1.75
CA VAL A 312 -24.93 -23.59 3.05
C VAL A 312 -23.57 -22.91 3.18
N SER A 313 -22.72 -23.05 2.16
CA SER A 313 -21.41 -22.40 2.18
C SER A 313 -21.51 -20.88 2.16
N ALA A 314 -22.47 -20.32 1.41
CA ALA A 314 -22.75 -18.88 1.40
C ALA A 314 -23.20 -18.37 2.78
N THR A 315 -24.12 -19.10 3.42
CA THR A 315 -24.62 -18.78 4.77
C THR A 315 -23.46 -18.77 5.77
N ALA A 316 -22.61 -19.81 5.75
CA ALA A 316 -21.44 -19.88 6.62
C ALA A 316 -20.46 -18.73 6.37
N ALA A 317 -20.25 -18.32 5.12
CA ALA A 317 -19.42 -17.16 4.81
C ALA A 317 -20.01 -15.86 5.36
N ILE A 318 -21.33 -15.67 5.28
CA ILE A 318 -22.03 -14.51 5.83
C ILE A 318 -21.91 -14.47 7.36
N ASP A 319 -22.20 -15.58 8.03
CA ASP A 319 -22.14 -15.67 9.49
C ASP A 319 -20.72 -15.38 10.02
N VAL A 320 -19.70 -15.94 9.37
CA VAL A 320 -18.31 -15.79 9.80
C VAL A 320 -17.76 -14.39 9.55
N TYR A 321 -18.05 -13.79 8.39
CA TYR A 321 -17.35 -12.58 7.93
C TYR A 321 -18.19 -11.31 7.95
N TRP A 322 -19.52 -11.41 7.89
CA TRP A 322 -20.38 -10.26 7.61
C TRP A 322 -21.30 -9.88 8.76
N SER A 323 -21.30 -10.62 9.87
CA SER A 323 -22.05 -10.32 11.09
C SER A 323 -21.70 -8.97 11.74
N ASN A 324 -20.56 -8.37 11.39
CA ASN A 324 -20.17 -7.03 11.81
C ASN A 324 -19.19 -6.40 10.79
N GLN A 325 -18.76 -5.17 11.04
CA GLN A 325 -17.90 -4.41 10.12
C GLN A 325 -16.40 -4.76 10.18
N SER A 326 -15.96 -5.66 11.07
CA SER A 326 -14.53 -5.96 11.27
C SER A 326 -13.87 -6.46 10.00
N PHE A 327 -14.52 -7.37 9.27
CA PHE A 327 -13.97 -7.91 8.01
C PHE A 327 -13.87 -6.82 6.93
N SER A 328 -14.94 -6.05 6.72
CA SER A 328 -14.97 -4.95 5.75
C SER A 328 -13.85 -3.92 6.02
N LYS A 329 -13.66 -3.51 7.28
CA LYS A 329 -12.55 -2.62 7.69
C LYS A 329 -11.18 -3.25 7.43
N GLY A 330 -11.03 -4.55 7.71
CA GLY A 330 -9.82 -5.31 7.40
C GLY A 330 -9.50 -5.32 5.91
N VAL A 331 -10.50 -5.54 5.05
CA VAL A 331 -10.35 -5.50 3.58
C VAL A 331 -9.92 -4.12 3.10
N GLN A 332 -10.51 -3.06 3.64
CA GLN A 332 -10.10 -1.69 3.32
C GLN A 332 -8.65 -1.42 3.71
N HIS A 333 -8.25 -1.82 4.93
CA HIS A 333 -6.88 -1.68 5.42
C HIS A 333 -5.87 -2.44 4.55
N MET A 334 -6.16 -3.71 4.25
CA MET A 334 -5.34 -4.54 3.36
C MET A 334 -5.27 -3.95 1.95
N GLY A 335 -6.39 -3.38 1.48
CA GLY A 335 -6.46 -2.66 0.21
C GLY A 335 -5.50 -1.49 0.12
N GLU A 336 -5.40 -0.66 1.16
CA GLU A 336 -4.44 0.46 1.21
C GLU A 336 -2.98 -0.01 1.21
N LEU A 337 -2.68 -1.16 1.82
CA LEU A 337 -1.35 -1.78 1.74
C LEU A 337 -1.03 -2.19 0.31
N VAL A 338 -1.93 -2.92 -0.35
CA VAL A 338 -1.76 -3.34 -1.75
C VAL A 338 -1.58 -2.13 -2.66
N ARG A 339 -2.46 -1.12 -2.52
CA ARG A 339 -2.35 0.15 -3.25
C ARG A 339 -0.97 0.75 -3.09
N GLY A 340 -0.53 0.98 -1.86
CA GLY A 340 0.74 1.64 -1.57
C GLY A 340 1.94 0.89 -2.14
N ARG A 341 1.95 -0.45 -2.06
CA ARG A 341 3.00 -1.28 -2.66
C ARG A 341 3.01 -1.18 -4.18
N LEU A 342 1.85 -1.35 -4.83
CA LEU A 342 1.76 -1.27 -6.29
C LEU A 342 2.10 0.13 -6.82
N GLU A 343 1.62 1.20 -6.16
CA GLU A 343 1.92 2.58 -6.53
C GLU A 343 3.42 2.89 -6.37
N SER A 344 4.07 2.36 -5.33
CA SER A 344 5.54 2.44 -5.16
C SER A 344 6.27 1.78 -6.34
N ILE A 345 5.87 0.56 -6.72
CA ILE A 345 6.46 -0.16 -7.86
C ILE A 345 6.25 0.59 -9.18
N ALA A 346 5.08 1.21 -9.38
CA ALA A 346 4.82 2.02 -10.58
C ALA A 346 5.66 3.30 -10.61
N PHE A 347 5.88 3.94 -9.45
CA PHE A 347 6.66 5.16 -9.31
C PHE A 347 8.14 4.95 -9.66
N GLU A 348 8.72 3.80 -9.32
CA GLU A 348 10.09 3.39 -9.71
C GLU A 348 10.35 3.47 -11.22
N HIS A 349 9.29 3.27 -12.00
CA HIS A 349 9.33 3.30 -13.45
C HIS A 349 8.85 4.63 -14.04
N ARG A 350 9.10 5.74 -13.32
CA ARG A 350 8.81 7.14 -13.73
C ARG A 350 7.36 7.36 -14.16
N ASN A 351 6.41 6.67 -13.51
CA ASN A 351 4.98 6.73 -13.83
C ASN A 351 4.62 6.34 -15.27
N SER A 352 5.51 5.63 -15.98
CA SER A 352 5.17 5.02 -17.27
C SER A 352 4.15 3.89 -17.13
N LEU A 353 4.00 3.37 -15.91
CA LEU A 353 3.03 2.37 -15.48
C LEU A 353 2.06 3.03 -14.50
N THR A 354 0.82 2.56 -14.44
CA THR A 354 -0.19 3.17 -13.58
C THR A 354 -0.97 2.13 -12.80
N VAL A 355 -1.36 2.47 -11.58
CA VAL A 355 -2.18 1.60 -10.72
C VAL A 355 -3.57 2.20 -10.58
N ARG A 356 -4.57 1.33 -10.58
CA ARG A 356 -5.96 1.69 -10.28
C ARG A 356 -6.65 0.55 -9.57
N GLY A 357 -7.65 0.88 -8.76
CA GLY A 357 -8.37 -0.12 -7.97
C GLY A 357 -9.06 0.47 -6.75
N ARG A 358 -9.80 -0.39 -6.06
CA ARG A 358 -10.54 -0.09 -4.82
C ARG A 358 -10.67 -1.36 -3.98
N GLY A 359 -10.64 -1.23 -2.66
CA GLY A 359 -10.62 -2.39 -1.75
C GLY A 359 -9.42 -3.27 -2.08
N MET A 360 -9.65 -4.54 -2.39
CA MET A 360 -8.62 -5.49 -2.81
C MET A 360 -8.80 -5.94 -4.27
N ALA A 361 -9.34 -5.05 -5.12
CA ALA A 361 -9.33 -5.20 -6.58
C ALA A 361 -8.42 -4.15 -7.21
N PHE A 362 -7.23 -4.57 -7.65
CA PHE A 362 -6.26 -3.69 -8.30
C PHE A 362 -5.86 -4.18 -9.68
N GLY A 363 -5.64 -3.22 -10.56
CA GLY A 363 -5.04 -3.39 -11.87
C GLY A 363 -3.73 -2.61 -11.93
N PHE A 364 -2.66 -3.30 -12.27
CA PHE A 364 -1.37 -2.71 -12.59
C PHE A 364 -1.23 -2.61 -14.11
N ASP A 365 -1.38 -1.41 -14.65
CA ASP A 365 -1.41 -1.17 -16.09
C ASP A 365 0.00 -0.93 -16.62
N CYS A 366 0.50 -1.96 -17.31
CA CYS A 366 1.81 -1.98 -17.94
C CYS A 366 1.85 -1.17 -19.25
N LYS A 367 0.72 -0.59 -19.69
CA LYS A 367 0.51 0.11 -20.98
C LYS A 367 0.70 -0.73 -22.24
N ARG A 368 1.41 -1.86 -22.14
CA ARG A 368 1.76 -2.76 -23.24
C ARG A 368 1.55 -4.21 -22.85
N THR A 369 1.01 -4.98 -23.78
CA THR A 369 0.72 -6.41 -23.63
C THR A 369 1.99 -7.22 -23.39
N GLU A 370 3.06 -6.95 -24.13
CA GLU A 370 4.31 -7.71 -24.05
C GLU A 370 4.97 -7.62 -22.66
N ILE A 371 4.82 -6.47 -21.99
CA ILE A 371 5.29 -6.28 -20.61
C ILE A 371 4.42 -7.12 -19.69
N ALA A 372 3.09 -6.93 -19.73
CA ALA A 372 2.17 -7.66 -18.87
C ALA A 372 2.33 -9.18 -19.00
N GLU A 373 2.43 -9.69 -20.24
CA GLU A 373 2.64 -11.11 -20.54
C GLU A 373 3.97 -11.62 -19.96
N GLY A 374 5.05 -10.87 -20.16
CA GLY A 374 6.37 -11.21 -19.63
C GLY A 374 6.37 -11.31 -18.11
N VAL A 375 5.74 -10.32 -17.43
CA VAL A 375 5.64 -10.30 -15.97
C VAL A 375 4.82 -11.48 -15.46
N THR A 376 3.64 -11.74 -16.02
CA THR A 376 2.80 -12.87 -15.53
C THR A 376 3.49 -14.23 -15.71
N ARG A 377 4.22 -14.41 -16.81
CA ARG A 377 4.99 -15.64 -17.05
C ARG A 377 6.12 -15.81 -16.04
N ASP A 378 6.89 -14.74 -15.80
CA ASP A 378 8.06 -14.81 -14.92
C ASP A 378 7.64 -14.88 -13.44
N ALA A 379 6.52 -14.25 -13.08
CA ALA A 379 5.86 -14.39 -11.78
C ALA A 379 5.39 -15.84 -11.52
N PHE A 380 4.75 -16.48 -12.51
CA PHE A 380 4.33 -17.88 -12.38
C PHE A 380 5.51 -18.83 -12.16
N LYS A 381 6.61 -18.64 -12.90
CA LYS A 381 7.86 -19.40 -12.67
C LYS A 381 8.39 -19.21 -11.25
N SER A 382 8.29 -17.99 -10.74
CA SER A 382 8.73 -17.59 -9.40
C SER A 382 7.74 -17.94 -8.27
N GLY A 383 6.60 -18.58 -8.59
CA GLY A 383 5.65 -19.05 -7.60
C GLY A 383 4.50 -18.09 -7.28
N LEU A 384 4.10 -17.24 -8.22
CA LEU A 384 2.97 -16.33 -8.07
C LEU A 384 2.00 -16.44 -9.26
N ILE A 385 0.71 -16.64 -8.97
CA ILE A 385 -0.36 -16.69 -9.97
C ILE A 385 -0.94 -15.29 -10.14
N LEU A 386 -0.80 -14.74 -11.34
CA LEU A 386 -1.34 -13.46 -11.78
C LEU A 386 -1.99 -13.61 -13.14
N GLU A 387 -3.06 -12.86 -13.38
CA GLU A 387 -3.75 -12.86 -14.68
C GLU A 387 -3.72 -11.47 -15.30
N ARG A 388 -3.87 -11.43 -16.62
CA ARG A 388 -3.97 -10.19 -17.40
C ARG A 388 -5.44 -9.87 -17.71
N CYS A 389 -5.72 -8.60 -17.96
CA CYS A 389 -6.99 -8.09 -18.45
C CYS A 389 -6.79 -6.75 -19.17
N GLY A 390 -7.89 -6.10 -19.52
CA GLY A 390 -7.88 -4.86 -20.26
C GLY A 390 -8.02 -5.08 -21.76
N ARG A 391 -8.31 -3.99 -22.46
CA ARG A 391 -8.62 -3.97 -23.90
C ARG A 391 -7.64 -4.72 -24.79
N ILE A 392 -6.37 -4.72 -24.42
CA ILE A 392 -5.28 -5.37 -25.15
C ILE A 392 -4.45 -6.28 -24.22
N ASP A 393 -5.03 -6.75 -23.10
CA ASP A 393 -4.34 -7.54 -22.06
C ASP A 393 -3.09 -6.87 -21.46
N GLN A 394 -3.11 -5.53 -21.34
CA GLN A 394 -2.00 -4.73 -20.82
C GLN A 394 -2.01 -4.54 -19.30
N VAL A 395 -3.06 -5.00 -18.61
CA VAL A 395 -3.27 -4.76 -17.17
C VAL A 395 -3.10 -6.08 -16.44
N ILE A 396 -2.30 -6.10 -15.38
CA ILE A 396 -2.17 -7.26 -14.50
C ILE A 396 -3.17 -7.11 -13.35
N LYS A 397 -4.05 -8.10 -13.18
CA LYS A 397 -5.03 -8.18 -12.10
C LYS A 397 -4.36 -8.68 -10.83
N VAL A 398 -4.55 -7.94 -9.75
CA VAL A 398 -4.18 -8.32 -8.39
C VAL A 398 -5.47 -8.47 -7.59
N LEU A 399 -5.92 -9.72 -7.48
CA LEU A 399 -7.15 -10.18 -6.82
C LEU A 399 -6.85 -11.28 -5.78
N PRO A 400 -6.00 -11.03 -4.77
CA PRO A 400 -5.75 -12.01 -3.71
C PRO A 400 -7.02 -12.30 -2.90
N ALA A 401 -7.03 -13.41 -2.18
CA ALA A 401 -8.12 -13.67 -1.23
C ALA A 401 -8.19 -12.52 -0.21
N LEU A 402 -9.39 -12.11 0.18
CA LEU A 402 -9.61 -11.06 1.17
C LEU A 402 -9.10 -11.45 2.57
N THR A 403 -8.92 -12.75 2.80
CA THR A 403 -8.38 -13.34 4.02
C THR A 403 -6.86 -13.61 3.95
N ILE A 404 -6.16 -13.11 2.93
CA ILE A 404 -4.70 -13.26 2.82
C ILE A 404 -4.01 -12.57 4.00
N ASP A 405 -2.99 -13.20 4.57
CA ASP A 405 -2.15 -12.58 5.58
C ASP A 405 -1.12 -11.62 4.97
N VAL A 406 -0.67 -10.65 5.76
CA VAL A 406 0.25 -9.59 5.33
C VAL A 406 1.58 -10.15 4.81
N ASP A 407 2.10 -11.21 5.42
CA ASP A 407 3.40 -11.79 5.03
C ASP A 407 3.30 -12.51 3.68
N THR A 408 2.24 -13.27 3.44
CA THR A 408 1.97 -13.90 2.14
C THR A 408 1.68 -12.85 1.07
N LEU A 409 0.95 -11.79 1.40
CA LEU A 409 0.71 -10.69 0.48
C LEU A 409 2.01 -9.99 0.08
N ASN A 410 2.86 -9.63 1.04
CA ASN A 410 4.14 -8.96 0.75
C ASN A 410 5.04 -9.84 -0.10
N ARG A 411 5.19 -11.14 0.23
CA ARG A 411 5.97 -12.08 -0.59
C ARG A 411 5.48 -12.15 -2.03
N GLY A 412 4.16 -12.16 -2.24
CA GLY A 412 3.59 -12.12 -3.59
C GLY A 412 3.91 -10.81 -4.32
N LEU A 413 3.84 -9.67 -3.64
CA LEU A 413 4.20 -8.37 -4.22
C LEU A 413 5.70 -8.26 -4.52
N ASP A 414 6.57 -8.86 -3.70
CA ASP A 414 8.01 -8.91 -3.94
C ASP A 414 8.34 -9.76 -5.18
N ILE A 415 7.65 -10.90 -5.37
CA ILE A 415 7.77 -11.71 -6.59
C ILE A 415 7.30 -10.92 -7.81
N PHE A 416 6.18 -10.21 -7.70
CA PHE A 416 5.64 -9.37 -8.76
C PHE A 416 6.63 -8.28 -9.19
N GLU A 417 7.17 -7.53 -8.22
CA GLU A 417 8.15 -6.45 -8.41
C GLU A 417 9.41 -6.95 -9.12
N LYS A 418 10.00 -8.06 -8.63
CA LYS A 418 11.15 -8.70 -9.26
C LYS A 418 10.86 -9.14 -10.70
N SER A 419 9.69 -9.74 -10.93
CA SER A 419 9.28 -10.21 -12.27
C SER A 419 9.07 -9.06 -13.26
N LEU A 420 8.57 -7.93 -12.77
CA LEU A 420 8.47 -6.68 -13.53
C LEU A 420 9.84 -6.16 -13.92
N ALA A 421 10.76 -6.01 -12.97
CA ALA A 421 12.11 -5.52 -13.22
C ALA A 421 12.90 -6.41 -14.20
N GLU A 422 12.80 -7.74 -14.07
CA GLU A 422 13.41 -8.70 -15.01
C GLU A 422 12.82 -8.59 -16.41
N THR A 423 11.50 -8.48 -16.53
CA THR A 423 10.83 -8.34 -17.83
C THR A 423 11.21 -7.03 -18.52
N LEU A 424 11.22 -5.92 -17.80
CA LEU A 424 11.61 -4.61 -18.34
C LEU A 424 13.08 -4.59 -18.80
N ARG A 425 13.99 -5.25 -18.07
CA ARG A 425 15.39 -5.45 -18.50
C ARG A 425 15.48 -6.25 -19.78
N ARG A 426 14.80 -7.41 -19.84
CA ARG A 426 14.81 -8.29 -21.02
C ARG A 426 14.27 -7.59 -22.28
N LEU A 427 13.23 -6.76 -22.12
CA LEU A 427 12.61 -6.03 -23.23
C LEU A 427 13.35 -4.72 -23.58
N GLY A 428 14.46 -4.40 -22.92
CA GLY A 428 15.27 -3.21 -23.22
C GLY A 428 14.68 -1.88 -22.76
N TYR A 429 13.65 -1.90 -21.91
CA TYR A 429 13.11 -0.69 -21.27
C TYR A 429 13.97 -0.18 -20.13
N LEU A 430 14.86 -1.03 -19.62
CA LEU A 430 15.96 -0.66 -18.75
C LEU A 430 17.23 -0.74 -19.59
N SER A 431 17.86 0.39 -19.87
CA SER A 431 19.13 0.41 -20.60
C SER A 431 20.18 -0.39 -19.83
N SER A 432 21.00 -1.15 -20.55
CA SER A 432 22.19 -1.79 -19.99
C SER A 432 22.97 -0.75 -19.20
N VAL A 433 23.11 -0.93 -17.89
CA VAL A 433 23.79 0.00 -16.98
C VAL A 433 25.24 0.16 -17.44
N ARG A 434 25.53 1.23 -18.19
CA ARG A 434 26.87 1.77 -18.39
C ARG A 434 27.06 2.90 -17.37
N SER A 435 28.08 2.72 -16.53
CA SER A 435 28.74 3.68 -15.62
C SER A 435 27.87 4.71 -14.89
N ARG A 436 27.80 4.53 -13.57
CA ARG A 436 27.17 5.33 -12.51
C ARG A 436 27.69 6.78 -12.32
N ASN A 437 28.34 7.39 -13.31
CA ASN A 437 28.82 8.78 -13.21
C ASN A 437 28.19 9.63 -14.31
N GLU A 438 27.68 10.80 -13.92
CA GLU A 438 27.04 11.85 -14.74
C GLU A 438 25.53 11.67 -15.02
N VAL A 439 24.70 12.28 -14.17
CA VAL A 439 23.69 13.31 -14.51
C VAL A 439 22.95 13.66 -13.21
N LEU A 440 23.44 14.67 -12.50
CA LEU A 440 22.70 15.38 -11.45
C LEU A 440 22.69 16.87 -11.80
N SER A 441 21.78 17.25 -12.68
CA SER A 441 21.37 18.66 -12.86
C SER A 441 20.05 18.72 -13.66
N GLY A 442 18.93 18.43 -13.02
CA GLY A 442 17.62 18.63 -13.67
C GLY A 442 16.43 18.01 -12.95
N ARG A 443 15.86 18.80 -12.02
CA ARG A 443 14.47 18.82 -11.48
C ARG A 443 13.64 17.52 -11.45
N ASN A 444 13.19 17.21 -10.23
CA ASN A 444 12.07 16.34 -9.82
C ASN A 444 12.22 14.86 -10.15
N SER A 445 13.05 14.17 -9.36
CA SER A 445 13.01 12.72 -9.18
C SER A 445 13.36 12.40 -7.72
N VAL A 446 12.47 11.72 -6.99
CA VAL A 446 12.75 11.21 -5.65
C VAL A 446 13.29 9.79 -5.79
N LEU A 447 14.62 9.72 -5.84
CA LEU A 447 15.52 8.73 -5.24
C LEU A 447 14.94 7.34 -4.91
N HIS A 448 15.21 6.37 -5.79
CA HIS A 448 15.19 4.93 -5.47
C HIS A 448 16.62 4.40 -5.37
N THR A 449 16.96 3.90 -4.19
CA THR A 449 18.08 3.00 -3.94
C THR A 449 17.64 2.04 -2.84
N ASP A 450 17.98 0.75 -2.96
CA ASP A 450 17.61 -0.29 -2.00
C ASP A 450 18.11 0.07 -0.58
N PHE A 451 17.20 0.40 0.34
CA PHE A 451 17.54 0.73 1.73
C PHE A 451 16.88 -0.25 2.70
N GLU A 452 17.46 -1.44 2.87
CA GLU A 452 17.00 -2.41 3.89
C GLU A 452 16.91 -1.81 5.31
N HIS A 453 17.60 -0.69 5.54
CA HIS A 453 17.74 -0.04 6.83
C HIS A 453 17.00 1.31 6.98
N ILE A 454 16.31 1.81 5.94
CA ILE A 454 15.64 3.11 5.97
C ILE A 454 14.19 2.99 5.50
N ALA A 455 13.24 3.36 6.36
CA ALA A 455 11.84 3.42 5.97
C ALA A 455 11.52 4.76 5.27
N VAL A 456 10.93 4.72 4.08
CA VAL A 456 10.49 5.91 3.33
C VAL A 456 8.98 5.84 3.07
N GLY A 457 8.26 6.95 3.27
CA GLY A 457 6.81 6.97 3.02
C GLY A 457 6.16 8.35 2.97
N SER A 458 4.86 8.39 2.69
CA SER A 458 4.02 9.58 2.73
C SER A 458 2.73 9.30 3.50
N LEU A 459 2.23 10.28 4.24
CA LEU A 459 0.96 10.15 4.95
C LEU A 459 -0.22 10.11 3.97
N HIS A 460 -1.11 9.13 4.19
CA HIS A 460 -2.35 9.03 3.42
C HIS A 460 -3.25 10.26 3.66
N HIS A 461 -4.16 10.56 2.73
CA HIS A 461 -5.05 11.71 2.88
C HIS A 461 -5.89 11.65 4.18
N THR A 462 -6.36 10.46 4.54
CA THR A 462 -7.12 10.22 5.79
C THR A 462 -6.27 10.43 7.04
N GLU A 463 -5.04 9.93 7.07
CA GLU A 463 -4.08 10.17 8.15
C GLU A 463 -3.78 11.66 8.31
N ARG A 464 -3.60 12.37 7.18
CA ARG A 464 -3.40 13.83 7.17
C ARG A 464 -4.61 14.56 7.74
N THR A 465 -5.81 14.18 7.34
CA THR A 465 -7.06 14.78 7.83
C THR A 465 -7.29 14.50 9.30
N ASN A 466 -7.10 13.25 9.75
CA ASN A 466 -7.25 12.85 11.14
C ASN A 466 -6.26 13.56 12.05
N LEU A 467 -4.99 13.60 11.64
CA LEU A 467 -3.96 14.33 12.34
C LEU A 467 -4.26 15.83 12.39
N THR A 468 -4.72 16.41 11.26
CA THR A 468 -5.10 17.83 11.20
C THR A 468 -6.24 18.15 12.15
N ASN A 469 -7.27 17.30 12.21
CA ASN A 469 -8.41 17.45 13.11
C ASN A 469 -8.01 17.29 14.58
N ALA A 470 -7.19 16.28 14.88
CA ALA A 470 -6.67 16.05 16.23
C ALA A 470 -5.80 17.22 16.70
N LEU A 471 -5.00 17.79 15.79
CA LEU A 471 -4.17 18.95 16.07
C LEU A 471 -4.99 20.24 16.21
N ALA A 472 -6.10 20.41 15.49
CA ALA A 472 -6.94 21.60 15.62
C ALA A 472 -7.46 21.75 17.06
N GLY A 473 -8.06 20.68 17.62
CA GLY A 473 -8.55 20.72 19.01
C GLY A 473 -7.44 20.82 20.06
N TYR A 474 -6.22 20.40 19.72
CA TYR A 474 -5.07 20.46 20.63
C TYR A 474 -4.36 21.83 20.60
N VAL A 475 -4.24 22.46 19.42
CA VAL A 475 -3.57 23.75 19.23
C VAL A 475 -4.45 24.91 19.70
N ASP A 476 -5.77 24.85 19.47
CA ASP A 476 -6.70 25.94 19.80
C ASP A 476 -6.82 26.24 21.31
N ASN A 477 -6.37 25.31 22.16
CA ASN A 477 -6.44 25.41 23.62
C ASN A 477 -5.07 25.57 24.29
N PHE A 478 -4.01 25.86 23.52
CA PHE A 478 -2.65 25.66 23.99
C PHE A 478 -1.74 26.86 23.73
N GLU A 479 -1.25 27.49 24.81
CA GLU A 479 -0.14 28.45 24.72
C GLU A 479 1.19 27.71 24.53
N TRP A 480 2.00 28.18 23.58
CA TRP A 480 3.25 27.50 23.27
C TRP A 480 4.24 27.60 24.44
N PRO A 481 4.80 26.48 24.92
CA PRO A 481 5.67 26.44 26.08
C PRO A 481 6.98 27.18 25.84
N THR A 482 7.47 27.82 26.90
CA THR A 482 8.70 28.62 26.87
C THR A 482 9.90 27.85 27.43
N THR A 483 9.65 26.75 28.14
CA THR A 483 10.71 25.89 28.70
C THR A 483 10.80 24.54 27.98
N ALA A 484 11.97 23.90 28.06
CA ALA A 484 12.20 22.59 27.45
C ALA A 484 11.40 21.46 28.14
N ALA A 485 11.24 21.55 29.46
CA ALA A 485 10.46 20.58 30.23
C ALA A 485 8.99 20.60 29.79
N GLU A 486 8.40 21.78 29.67
CA GLU A 486 7.02 21.92 29.18
C GLU A 486 6.87 21.42 27.74
N GLN A 487 7.83 21.69 26.85
CA GLN A 487 7.81 21.16 25.48
C GLN A 487 7.89 19.63 25.43
N ALA A 488 8.75 19.02 26.23
CA ALA A 488 8.83 17.57 26.35
C ALA A 488 7.48 17.00 26.82
N GLU A 489 6.85 17.65 27.78
CA GLU A 489 5.55 17.24 28.31
C GLU A 489 4.44 17.33 27.27
N VAL A 490 4.45 18.36 26.42
CA VAL A 490 3.54 18.48 25.26
C VAL A 490 3.69 17.33 24.29
N GLY A 491 4.94 16.93 24.02
CA GLY A 491 5.22 15.76 23.18
C GLY A 491 4.60 14.51 23.78
N LYS A 492 4.89 14.25 25.05
CA LYS A 492 4.41 13.08 25.81
C LYS A 492 2.89 13.02 25.87
N SER A 493 2.22 14.13 26.18
CA SER A 493 0.75 14.17 26.24
C SER A 493 0.09 13.99 24.87
N PHE A 494 0.76 14.33 23.78
CA PHE A 494 0.24 14.11 22.42
C PHE A 494 0.54 12.71 21.87
N VAL A 495 1.49 11.94 22.45
CA VAL A 495 1.85 10.60 21.95
C VAL A 495 0.63 9.68 21.75
N PRO A 496 -0.30 9.51 22.72
CA PRO A 496 -1.45 8.61 22.53
C PRO A 496 -2.32 9.01 21.33
N THR A 497 -2.53 10.32 21.15
CA THR A 497 -3.28 10.88 20.02
C THR A 497 -2.52 10.68 18.70
N PHE A 498 -1.21 10.89 18.71
CA PHE A 498 -0.34 10.65 17.55
C PHE A 498 -0.33 9.17 17.14
N GLU A 499 -0.22 8.25 18.09
CA GLU A 499 -0.25 6.81 17.83
C GLU A 499 -1.62 6.35 17.32
N ALA A 500 -2.71 6.93 17.83
CA ALA A 500 -4.05 6.65 17.34
C ALA A 500 -4.30 7.19 15.93
N THR A 501 -3.77 8.39 15.61
CA THR A 501 -3.98 9.04 14.32
C THR A 501 -3.04 8.55 13.23
N LEU A 502 -1.80 8.18 13.58
CA LEU A 502 -0.73 7.76 12.67
C LEU A 502 -0.11 6.41 13.11
N PRO A 503 -0.89 5.32 13.18
CA PRO A 503 -0.44 4.06 13.74
C PRO A 503 0.75 3.45 12.96
N ARG A 504 0.79 3.64 11.64
CA ARG A 504 1.90 3.18 10.79
C ARG A 504 3.19 3.93 11.08
N LEU A 505 3.13 5.26 11.16
CA LEU A 505 4.31 6.08 11.47
C LEU A 505 4.83 5.75 12.88
N ALA A 506 3.93 5.62 13.87
CA ALA A 506 4.31 5.20 15.22
C ALA A 506 5.00 3.82 15.25
N GLN A 507 4.49 2.84 14.49
CA GLN A 507 5.12 1.53 14.37
C GLN A 507 6.52 1.60 13.77
N VAL A 508 6.72 2.40 12.72
CA VAL A 508 8.03 2.60 12.09
C VAL A 508 9.02 3.25 13.06
N LEU A 509 8.58 4.26 13.82
CA LEU A 509 9.40 4.90 14.84
C LEU A 509 9.80 3.93 15.95
N ARG A 510 8.90 3.01 16.37
CA ARG A 510 9.27 1.90 17.28
C ARG A 510 10.28 0.94 16.66
N GLY A 511 10.23 0.73 15.34
CA GLY A 511 11.26 0.00 14.58
C GLY A 511 12.62 0.68 14.68
N VAL A 512 12.67 2.02 14.51
CA VAL A 512 13.89 2.81 14.68
C VAL A 512 14.41 2.75 16.12
N LYS A 513 13.50 2.88 17.11
CA LYS A 513 13.83 2.78 18.54
C LYS A 513 14.45 1.43 18.91
N SER A 514 13.91 0.35 18.37
CA SER A 514 14.38 -1.01 18.63
C SER A 514 15.62 -1.41 17.80
N GLY A 515 16.11 -0.52 16.93
CA GLY A 515 17.26 -0.79 16.05
C GLY A 515 16.94 -1.66 14.84
N LYS A 516 15.66 -2.02 14.61
CA LYS A 516 15.21 -2.76 13.41
C LYS A 516 15.30 -1.90 12.14
N LEU A 517 15.19 -0.59 12.30
CA LEU A 517 15.40 0.40 11.25
C LEU A 517 16.45 1.39 11.75
N LEU A 518 17.26 1.92 10.86
CA LEU A 518 18.30 2.89 11.20
C LEU A 518 17.87 4.33 10.93
N ALA A 519 16.95 4.53 9.97
CA ALA A 519 16.34 5.81 9.69
C ALA A 519 14.89 5.69 9.17
N ALA A 520 14.19 6.81 9.22
CA ALA A 520 12.81 6.97 8.77
C ALA A 520 12.64 8.35 8.13
N TYR A 521 12.14 8.39 6.89
CA TYR A 521 11.81 9.61 6.16
C TYR A 521 10.34 9.60 5.73
N PHE A 522 9.58 10.61 6.16
CA PHE A 522 8.14 10.71 5.87
C PHE A 522 7.76 12.09 5.36
N SER A 523 6.82 12.12 4.42
CA SER A 523 6.23 13.35 3.87
C SER A 523 4.73 13.46 4.16
N GLY A 524 4.17 14.64 3.96
CA GLY A 524 2.73 14.89 4.13
C GLY A 524 2.32 15.22 5.56
N LEU A 525 3.26 15.53 6.45
CA LEU A 525 2.97 16.04 7.78
C LEU A 525 2.55 17.53 7.72
N PRO A 526 1.92 18.08 8.76
CA PRO A 526 1.39 19.45 8.77
C PRO A 526 2.48 20.49 8.49
N GLN A 527 2.22 21.45 7.61
CA GLN A 527 3.18 22.49 7.27
C GLN A 527 3.12 23.70 8.21
N GLU A 528 2.00 23.87 8.92
CA GLU A 528 1.81 24.95 9.87
C GLU A 528 2.80 24.80 11.04
N PRO A 529 3.58 25.84 11.39
CA PRO A 529 4.64 25.74 12.39
C PRO A 529 4.18 25.15 13.73
N SER A 530 3.11 25.65 14.33
CA SER A 530 2.63 25.18 15.64
C SER A 530 2.28 23.69 15.63
N LYS A 531 1.65 23.21 14.54
CA LYS A 531 1.28 21.81 14.33
C LYS A 531 2.50 20.91 14.07
N ALA A 532 3.41 21.37 13.21
CA ALA A 532 4.67 20.68 12.91
C ALA A 532 5.50 20.45 14.18
N ARG A 533 5.51 21.42 15.09
CA ARG A 533 6.24 21.32 16.35
C ARG A 533 5.68 20.23 17.27
N ILE A 534 4.36 20.15 17.45
CA ILE A 534 3.71 19.10 18.26
C ILE A 534 4.03 17.72 17.68
N VAL A 535 3.92 17.58 16.36
CA VAL A 535 4.26 16.35 15.65
C VAL A 535 5.71 15.94 15.91
N LEU A 536 6.67 16.86 15.78
CA LEU A 536 8.08 16.56 16.01
C LEU A 536 8.36 16.17 17.48
N LEU A 537 7.69 16.80 18.44
CA LEU A 537 7.79 16.46 19.86
C LEU A 537 7.26 15.06 20.16
N ALA A 538 6.13 14.69 19.58
CA ALA A 538 5.56 13.35 19.73
C ALA A 538 6.48 12.28 19.13
N ILE A 539 7.03 12.52 17.92
CA ILE A 539 8.03 11.64 17.30
C ILE A 539 9.23 11.45 18.23
N SER A 540 9.76 12.54 18.76
CA SER A 540 10.93 12.53 19.64
C SER A 540 10.65 11.73 20.92
N SER A 541 9.45 11.89 21.48
CA SER A 541 8.99 11.22 22.70
C SER A 541 8.76 9.72 22.52
N ILE A 542 8.31 9.30 21.33
CA ILE A 542 8.20 7.87 20.98
C ILE A 542 9.58 7.23 21.00
N LEU A 543 10.59 7.88 20.42
CA LEU A 543 11.97 7.37 20.31
C LEU A 543 12.70 7.33 21.66
N GLY A 544 12.41 8.25 22.57
CA GLY A 544 13.05 8.31 23.88
C GLY A 544 12.73 9.59 24.63
N GLU A 545 13.54 9.92 25.64
CA GLU A 545 13.46 11.20 26.32
C GLU A 545 14.01 12.30 25.39
N PRO A 546 13.17 13.27 24.96
CA PRO A 546 13.65 14.39 24.17
C PRO A 546 14.53 15.27 25.05
N PHE A 547 15.66 15.69 24.50
CA PHE A 547 16.58 16.60 25.17
C PHE A 547 17.27 17.50 24.15
N ASN A 548 17.88 18.59 24.59
CA ASN A 548 18.59 19.47 23.68
C ASN A 548 19.69 20.24 24.40
N TYR A 549 20.85 20.33 23.75
CA TYR A 549 21.92 21.26 24.06
C TYR A 549 21.72 22.58 23.30
N SER A 550 21.05 23.59 23.88
CA SER A 550 21.18 24.96 23.37
C SER A 550 20.95 25.97 24.50
N CYS A 551 21.85 26.92 24.76
CA CYS A 551 22.51 27.78 23.77
C CYS A 551 24.03 27.66 23.63
N GLN A 552 24.44 27.93 22.39
CA GLN A 552 25.72 28.47 21.92
C GLN A 552 26.05 29.88 22.49
N ASN A 553 25.74 30.12 23.77
CA ASN A 553 26.19 31.23 24.64
C ASN A 553 25.51 30.93 25.99
N ASP A 554 26.29 30.51 27.00
CA ASP A 554 25.89 30.31 28.41
C ASP A 554 25.39 28.93 28.87
N GLY A 555 25.61 27.85 28.11
CA GLY A 555 25.56 26.47 28.66
C GLY A 555 24.18 25.97 29.13
N LYS A 556 23.09 26.49 28.55
CA LYS A 556 21.72 26.10 28.91
C LYS A 556 21.26 24.86 28.13
N LEU A 557 20.40 24.05 28.76
CA LEU A 557 19.65 22.97 28.11
C LEU A 557 18.26 23.51 27.74
N VAL A 558 18.09 24.01 26.52
CA VAL A 558 16.78 24.42 25.99
C VAL A 558 16.54 23.73 24.66
N MET A 559 15.31 23.27 24.44
CA MET A 559 14.82 22.79 23.15
C MET A 559 14.08 23.94 22.45
N PRO A 560 14.69 24.70 21.54
CA PRO A 560 13.95 25.65 20.72
C PRO A 560 13.43 24.93 19.47
N LEU A 561 12.10 24.80 19.40
CA LEU A 561 11.39 24.46 18.17
C LEU A 561 11.09 25.68 17.31
N VAL A 562 11.67 26.84 17.65
CA VAL A 562 11.58 28.05 16.84
C VAL A 562 12.69 27.96 15.79
N PRO A 563 12.43 28.29 14.51
CA PRO A 563 13.51 28.44 13.55
C PRO A 563 14.38 29.56 14.11
N ILE A 564 15.62 29.27 14.46
CA ILE A 564 16.48 30.25 15.12
C ILE A 564 16.66 31.41 14.15
N THR A 565 15.96 32.52 14.41
CA THR A 565 16.03 33.71 13.56
C THR A 565 17.39 34.35 13.83
N GLY A 566 18.31 34.24 12.87
CA GLY A 566 19.75 34.54 13.07
C GLY A 566 20.67 33.32 13.19
N SER A 567 20.17 32.07 13.17
CA SER A 567 21.04 30.90 12.95
C SER A 567 21.60 30.83 11.54
N VAL A 568 21.27 31.80 10.68
CA VAL A 568 22.07 32.10 9.49
C VAL A 568 23.55 32.15 9.86
N GLY A 569 23.93 32.59 11.08
CA GLY A 569 25.31 32.62 11.57
C GLY A 569 25.85 31.37 12.30
N ASN A 570 25.03 30.36 12.63
CA ASN A 570 25.46 29.16 13.37
C ASN A 570 24.97 27.81 12.83
N THR A 571 24.15 27.81 11.77
CA THR A 571 24.41 26.87 10.68
C THR A 571 25.64 27.42 9.99
N ASN A 572 26.69 26.63 9.80
CA ASN A 572 27.83 27.06 9.00
C ASN A 572 27.32 27.85 7.79
N THR A 573 27.59 29.16 7.75
CA THR A 573 27.40 30.06 6.59
C THR A 573 28.28 29.63 5.41
N THR A 574 28.79 28.42 5.43
CA THR A 574 29.62 27.93 4.36
C THR A 574 28.69 27.68 3.18
N ARG A 575 29.03 28.33 2.07
CA ARG A 575 28.73 27.84 0.73
C ARG A 575 29.31 26.42 0.50
N ASP A 576 30.01 25.87 1.48
CA ASP A 576 30.71 24.59 1.48
C ASP A 576 29.90 23.49 2.18
N GLU A 577 30.02 22.29 1.63
CA GLU A 577 29.44 21.04 2.10
C GLU A 577 29.90 20.69 3.52
N PHE A 578 28.96 20.35 4.41
CA PHE A 578 29.32 19.84 5.73
C PHE A 578 29.56 18.33 5.63
N LYS A 579 30.76 17.89 5.98
CA LYS A 579 31.20 16.50 5.81
C LYS A 579 30.43 15.52 6.71
N MET A 580 30.53 14.23 6.38
CA MET A 580 29.92 13.15 7.15
C MET A 580 30.35 13.17 8.60
N HIS A 581 29.37 13.18 9.50
CA HIS A 581 29.60 13.21 10.94
C HIS A 581 28.51 12.51 11.75
N THR A 582 28.88 12.14 12.98
CA THR A 582 27.95 11.83 14.08
C THR A 582 28.01 12.96 15.10
N ASP A 583 26.87 13.40 15.65
CA ASP A 583 26.85 14.41 16.72
C ASP A 583 27.39 13.82 18.03
N ASP A 584 28.00 14.70 18.84
CA ASP A 584 28.43 14.43 20.21
C ASP A 584 29.43 13.27 20.38
N ALA A 585 30.13 12.86 19.33
CA ALA A 585 30.96 11.65 19.31
C ALA A 585 32.09 11.60 20.37
N ALA A 586 32.54 12.76 20.85
CA ALA A 586 33.55 12.87 21.91
C ALA A 586 32.98 12.55 23.31
N LEU A 587 31.66 12.50 23.47
CA LEU A 587 31.00 12.19 24.74
C LEU A 587 30.93 10.66 24.98
N PRO A 588 30.85 10.22 26.25
CA PRO A 588 30.45 8.86 26.60
C PRO A 588 29.09 8.51 26.00
N ARG A 589 28.84 7.23 25.70
CA ARG A 589 27.61 6.75 25.04
C ARG A 589 26.34 7.22 25.78
N ASP A 590 26.32 7.11 27.10
CA ASP A 590 25.16 7.46 27.94
C ASP A 590 24.93 8.97 28.06
N ALA A 591 25.89 9.79 27.59
CA ALA A 591 25.77 11.24 27.48
C ALA A 591 25.56 11.71 26.04
N ARG A 592 25.33 10.79 25.10
CA ARG A 592 25.35 11.08 23.67
C ARG A 592 23.95 11.01 23.09
N THR A 593 23.70 11.88 22.11
CA THR A 593 22.48 11.83 21.31
C THR A 593 22.39 10.51 20.55
N GLU A 594 21.32 9.74 20.79
CA GLU A 594 21.05 8.49 20.07
C GLU A 594 20.23 8.73 18.80
N TYR A 595 19.21 9.57 18.85
CA TYR A 595 18.35 9.88 17.70
C TYR A 595 18.36 11.37 17.37
N ILE A 596 18.39 11.68 16.08
CA ILE A 596 18.26 13.04 15.56
C ILE A 596 17.00 13.09 14.70
N ASN A 597 16.13 14.07 14.98
CA ASN A 597 14.90 14.27 14.24
C ASN A 597 14.93 15.66 13.59
N LEU A 598 14.69 15.69 12.28
CA LEU A 598 14.73 16.89 11.46
C LEU A 598 13.39 17.06 10.75
N TYR A 599 12.77 18.23 10.86
CA TYR A 599 11.50 18.54 10.22
C TYR A 599 11.64 19.77 9.31
N GLY A 600 11.26 19.62 8.05
CA GLY A 600 11.38 20.67 7.03
C GLY A 600 10.38 21.80 7.23
N ILE A 601 10.87 23.05 7.24
CA ILE A 601 10.04 24.27 7.28
C ILE A 601 10.30 25.13 6.04
N VAL A 602 11.58 25.39 5.73
CA VAL A 602 12.02 26.00 4.47
C VAL A 602 13.29 25.28 4.04
N ASN A 603 13.34 24.79 2.81
CA ASN A 603 14.53 24.14 2.28
C ASN A 603 14.71 24.53 0.81
N PRO A 604 15.84 25.14 0.42
CA PRO A 604 16.05 25.53 -0.97
C PRO A 604 16.10 24.28 -1.88
N PRO A 605 15.50 24.34 -3.08
CA PRO A 605 15.49 23.22 -4.01
C PRO A 605 16.89 22.68 -4.28
N GLY A 606 17.07 21.36 -4.21
CA GLY A 606 18.34 20.68 -4.42
C GLY A 606 19.24 20.60 -3.18
N THR A 607 18.82 21.14 -2.03
CA THR A 607 19.56 20.99 -0.76
C THR A 607 19.15 19.70 -0.06
N LEU A 608 20.09 18.77 0.13
CA LEU A 608 19.82 17.48 0.79
C LEU A 608 20.45 17.42 2.19
N THR A 609 19.78 16.69 3.09
CA THR A 609 20.45 16.08 4.24
C THR A 609 20.68 14.63 3.87
N SER A 610 21.92 14.16 3.92
CA SER A 610 22.21 12.77 3.61
C SER A 610 22.52 11.96 4.86
N TYR A 611 22.14 10.68 4.88
CA TYR A 611 22.44 9.73 5.95
C TYR A 611 23.03 8.45 5.34
N ALA A 612 24.05 7.88 5.98
CA ALA A 612 24.69 6.62 5.60
C ALA A 612 24.70 5.68 6.80
N ALA A 613 24.17 4.47 6.64
CA ALA A 613 24.26 3.46 7.67
C ALA A 613 25.72 2.99 7.82
N ALA A 614 26.15 2.81 9.06
CA ALA A 614 27.50 2.35 9.37
C ALA A 614 27.71 0.92 8.87
N ALA A 615 26.72 0.03 9.03
CA ALA A 615 26.84 -1.37 8.60
C ALA A 615 27.18 -1.48 7.10
N ASP A 616 26.47 -0.73 6.25
CA ASP A 616 26.69 -0.70 4.81
C ASP A 616 28.11 -0.22 4.46
N ALA A 617 28.51 0.91 5.04
CA ALA A 617 29.85 1.46 4.82
C ALA A 617 30.95 0.53 5.32
N LEU A 618 30.75 -0.16 6.45
CA LEU A 618 31.72 -1.09 7.02
C LEU A 618 31.82 -2.40 6.24
N SER A 619 30.74 -2.85 5.59
CA SER A 619 30.75 -4.07 4.77
C SER A 619 31.68 -3.98 3.56
N GLU A 620 31.99 -2.76 3.12
CA GLU A 620 32.90 -2.49 2.00
C GLU A 620 34.37 -2.35 2.43
N LEU A 621 34.64 -2.19 3.73
CA LEU A 621 36.01 -1.99 4.22
C LEU A 621 36.73 -3.32 4.44
N ASP A 622 38.03 -3.34 4.13
CA ASP A 622 38.87 -4.50 4.42
C ASP A 622 38.88 -4.82 5.93
N PRO A 623 38.89 -6.11 6.32
CA PRO A 623 38.94 -6.51 7.73
C PRO A 623 40.09 -5.88 8.52
N SER A 624 41.24 -5.64 7.88
CA SER A 624 42.39 -4.93 8.48
C SER A 624 42.10 -3.46 8.78
N THR A 625 41.34 -2.78 7.91
CA THR A 625 40.89 -1.39 8.12
C THR A 625 39.91 -1.32 9.28
N ILE A 626 38.95 -2.25 9.33
CA ILE A 626 37.99 -2.36 10.44
C ILE A 626 38.72 -2.62 11.77
N ALA A 627 39.74 -3.49 11.77
CA ALA A 627 40.54 -3.77 12.95
C ALA A 627 41.25 -2.51 13.48
N VAL A 628 41.77 -1.65 12.60
CA VAL A 628 42.36 -0.36 13.00
C VAL A 628 41.30 0.58 13.58
N LEU A 629 40.13 0.69 12.95
CA LEU A 629 39.04 1.56 13.42
C LEU A 629 38.46 1.16 14.79
N ARG A 630 38.67 -0.10 15.21
CA ARG A 630 38.26 -0.66 16.51
C ARG A 630 39.31 -0.48 17.61
N GLN A 631 40.50 0.06 17.31
CA GLN A 631 41.56 0.29 18.29
C GLN A 631 41.47 1.71 18.86
N GLU A 632 41.95 1.89 20.09
CA GLU A 632 42.08 3.19 20.78
C GLU A 632 43.22 4.04 20.18
N ARG A 633 43.07 4.42 18.92
CA ARG A 633 44.09 5.15 18.13
C ARG A 633 43.63 6.54 17.71
N PHE A 634 42.43 6.94 18.12
CA PHE A 634 41.80 8.17 17.68
C PHE A 634 41.46 9.07 18.85
N SER A 635 41.63 10.38 18.66
CA SER A 635 41.16 11.38 19.59
C SER A 635 40.13 12.25 18.86
N LEU A 636 39.01 12.49 19.53
CA LEU A 636 37.89 13.26 19.02
C LEU A 636 37.88 14.62 19.72
N ARG A 637 37.75 15.69 18.95
CA ARG A 637 37.68 17.04 19.51
C ARG A 637 36.29 17.24 20.10
N PHE A 638 36.25 17.76 21.32
CA PHE A 638 34.99 18.16 21.92
C PHE A 638 34.36 19.31 21.13
N PRO A 639 33.04 19.29 20.90
CA PRO A 639 32.36 20.32 20.12
C PRO A 639 32.43 21.68 20.83
N THR A 640 32.92 22.72 20.14
CA THR A 640 33.00 24.09 20.69
C THR A 640 31.62 24.68 21.01
N SER A 641 30.55 24.13 20.42
CA SER A 641 29.16 24.52 20.72
C SER A 641 28.73 24.25 22.17
N PHE A 642 29.51 23.47 22.91
CA PHE A 642 29.33 23.22 24.35
C PHE A 642 30.24 24.13 25.21
N GLY A 643 30.85 25.17 24.63
CA GLY A 643 31.74 26.07 25.37
C GLY A 643 33.09 25.47 25.73
N PHE A 644 33.44 24.29 25.20
CA PHE A 644 34.79 23.73 25.34
C PHE A 644 35.82 24.60 24.61
N ALA A 645 37.01 24.73 25.19
CA ALA A 645 38.15 25.33 24.49
C ALA A 645 38.39 24.60 23.15
N ALA A 646 38.73 25.34 22.10
CA ALA A 646 38.90 24.84 20.73
C ALA A 646 39.97 23.73 20.58
N GLU A 647 40.74 23.47 21.63
CA GLU A 647 41.85 22.53 21.72
C GLU A 647 41.55 21.30 22.63
N LEU A 648 40.33 21.12 23.15
CA LEU A 648 40.02 19.98 24.02
C LEU A 648 39.73 18.71 23.21
N TRP A 649 40.46 17.62 23.49
CA TRP A 649 40.34 16.33 22.81
C TRP A 649 40.05 15.20 23.80
N SER A 650 39.33 14.17 23.36
CA SER A 650 39.09 12.95 24.12
C SER A 650 40.39 12.17 24.37
N ALA A 651 40.36 11.32 25.39
CA ALA A 651 41.30 10.21 25.51
C ALA A 651 41.28 9.34 24.22
N PRO A 652 42.37 8.61 23.92
CA PRO A 652 42.40 7.67 22.81
C PRO A 652 41.20 6.72 22.86
N CYS A 653 40.48 6.62 21.76
CA CYS A 653 39.24 5.87 21.64
C CYS A 653 39.11 5.23 20.26
N PRO A 654 38.27 4.21 20.10
CA PRO A 654 37.96 3.66 18.78
C PRO A 654 36.94 4.53 18.04
N ILE A 655 36.97 4.46 16.71
CA ILE A 655 35.92 5.02 15.84
C ILE A 655 34.69 4.10 15.80
N ILE A 656 34.93 2.79 15.93
CA ILE A 656 33.88 1.77 15.94
C ILE A 656 33.97 1.01 17.26
N ALA A 657 32.94 1.14 18.10
CA ALA A 657 32.75 0.33 19.30
C ALA A 657 31.59 -0.65 19.13
N GLY A 658 31.48 -1.65 20.01
CA GLY A 658 30.40 -2.67 19.98
C GLY A 658 30.55 -3.72 18.87
N ALA A 659 29.71 -4.76 18.88
CA ALA A 659 29.78 -5.88 17.93
C ALA A 659 28.40 -6.25 17.38
N GLY A 660 28.36 -6.91 16.21
CA GLY A 660 27.12 -7.32 15.55
C GLY A 660 26.15 -6.15 15.34
N ASP A 661 24.90 -6.36 15.70
CA ASP A 661 23.86 -5.34 15.65
C ASP A 661 23.97 -4.30 16.78
N ASP A 662 25.07 -4.21 17.55
CA ASP A 662 25.35 -3.15 18.55
C ASP A 662 26.55 -2.22 18.24
N ILE A 663 26.94 -2.12 16.98
CA ILE A 663 27.96 -1.16 16.51
C ILE A 663 27.61 0.29 16.90
N GLU A 664 28.58 1.01 17.45
CA GLU A 664 28.56 2.45 17.69
C GLU A 664 29.63 3.14 16.84
N LEU A 665 29.19 4.06 15.98
CA LEU A 665 30.06 4.90 15.18
C LEU A 665 30.37 6.21 15.92
N ARG A 666 31.65 6.55 16.05
CA ARG A 666 32.18 7.79 16.64
C ARG A 666 33.01 8.53 15.59
N PHE A 667 32.34 9.24 14.69
CA PHE A 667 33.01 9.73 13.49
C PHE A 667 32.60 11.15 13.10
N PRO A 668 33.08 12.20 13.77
CA PRO A 668 33.03 13.55 13.25
C PRO A 668 34.24 13.81 12.35
N SER A 669 34.10 13.71 11.03
CA SER A 669 35.25 13.73 10.10
C SER A 669 36.12 14.98 10.20
N TYR A 670 35.55 16.12 10.61
CA TYR A 670 36.24 17.41 10.77
C TYR A 670 36.88 17.60 12.17
N ALA A 671 36.64 16.66 13.09
CA ALA A 671 36.99 16.76 14.50
C ALA A 671 37.65 15.46 15.00
N THR A 672 38.27 14.68 14.11
CA THR A 672 38.90 13.39 14.41
C THR A 672 40.37 13.44 14.01
N ARG A 673 41.27 12.98 14.89
CA ARG A 673 42.70 12.82 14.57
C ARG A 673 43.23 11.49 15.10
N ALA A 674 44.36 11.05 14.56
CA ALA A 674 45.12 9.98 15.19
C ALA A 674 45.72 10.47 16.53
N SER A 675 45.65 9.67 17.57
CA SER A 675 46.17 10.01 18.91
C SER A 675 47.69 10.03 18.96
N ARG A 676 48.36 9.27 18.07
CA ARG A 676 49.82 9.28 17.91
C ARG A 676 50.21 10.03 16.64
N LYS A 677 51.22 10.90 16.75
CA LYS A 677 51.77 11.63 15.60
C LYS A 677 52.44 10.63 14.64
N GLY A 678 52.11 10.69 13.35
CA GLY A 678 52.68 9.81 12.32
C GLY A 678 51.99 8.44 12.19
N ASP A 679 50.82 8.25 12.79
CA ASP A 679 50.04 7.02 12.64
C ASP A 679 49.31 6.96 11.28
N GLU A 680 50.05 6.59 10.24
CA GLU A 680 49.54 6.54 8.85
C GLU A 680 48.41 5.53 8.67
N ALA A 681 48.45 4.40 9.38
CA ALA A 681 47.41 3.39 9.32
C ALA A 681 46.06 3.92 9.84
N ALA A 682 46.08 4.66 10.96
CA ALA A 682 44.88 5.29 11.51
C ALA A 682 44.30 6.35 10.55
N LEU A 683 45.16 7.18 9.96
CA LEU A 683 44.73 8.21 9.00
C LEU A 683 44.15 7.60 7.71
N ALA A 684 44.78 6.55 7.19
CA ALA A 684 44.30 5.82 6.02
C ALA A 684 42.93 5.18 6.30
N ALA A 685 42.75 4.58 7.48
CA ALA A 685 41.50 3.95 7.87
C ALA A 685 40.34 4.96 8.00
N LEU A 686 40.59 6.15 8.57
CA LEU A 686 39.60 7.24 8.62
C LEU A 686 39.19 7.71 7.23
N LYS A 687 40.15 7.83 6.31
CA LYS A 687 39.89 8.26 4.94
C LYS A 687 39.01 7.24 4.22
N GLN A 688 39.34 5.95 4.31
CA GLN A 688 38.55 4.88 3.70
C GLN A 688 37.13 4.83 4.26
N LEU A 689 36.97 4.96 5.59
CA LEU A 689 35.64 5.05 6.22
C LEU A 689 34.85 6.27 5.72
N MET A 690 35.48 7.45 5.63
CA MET A 690 34.83 8.65 5.11
C MET A 690 34.33 8.46 3.68
N GLU A 691 35.15 7.84 2.83
CA GLU A 691 34.83 7.59 1.44
C GLU A 691 33.70 6.55 1.32
N ALA A 692 33.73 5.48 2.11
CA ALA A 692 32.66 4.49 2.16
C ALA A 692 31.34 5.12 2.64
N LEU A 693 31.36 5.87 3.75
CA LEU A 693 30.17 6.59 4.24
C LEU A 693 29.60 7.56 3.20
N ASN A 694 30.44 8.23 2.40
CA ASN A 694 29.94 9.09 1.32
C ASN A 694 29.35 8.31 0.15
N ARG A 695 29.87 7.13 -0.18
CA ARG A 695 29.32 6.26 -1.23
C ARG A 695 27.95 5.69 -0.87
N HIS A 696 27.75 5.36 0.41
CA HIS A 696 26.49 4.85 0.95
C HIS A 696 25.56 5.94 1.49
N ALA A 697 25.90 7.22 1.27
CA ALA A 697 25.07 8.34 1.72
C ALA A 697 23.80 8.47 0.87
N VAL A 698 22.67 8.52 1.56
CA VAL A 698 21.34 8.69 0.98
C VAL A 698 20.85 10.09 1.24
N GLY A 699 20.62 10.87 0.19
CA GLY A 699 20.10 12.23 0.32
C GLY A 699 18.60 12.28 0.56
N PHE A 700 18.15 13.15 1.45
CA PHE A 700 16.74 13.39 1.74
C PHE A 700 16.43 14.89 1.62
N PRO A 701 15.45 15.29 0.79
CA PRO A 701 14.98 16.67 0.76
C PRO A 701 14.12 16.94 2.00
N LEU A 702 14.47 17.96 2.79
CA LEU A 702 13.67 18.36 3.96
C LEU A 702 12.65 19.42 3.57
N ASP A 703 11.79 19.10 2.62
CA ASP A 703 10.72 19.99 2.15
C ASP A 703 9.68 20.26 3.26
N PRO A 704 8.88 21.33 3.18
CA PRO A 704 7.86 21.64 4.18
C PRO A 704 6.89 20.47 4.40
N GLY A 705 6.80 19.99 5.65
CA GLY A 705 5.97 18.82 6.00
C GLY A 705 6.66 17.46 5.78
N CYS A 706 7.97 17.46 5.52
CA CYS A 706 8.81 16.27 5.56
C CYS A 706 9.55 16.16 6.89
N VAL A 707 9.73 14.93 7.37
CA VAL A 707 10.55 14.61 8.56
C VAL A 707 11.58 13.54 8.21
N LEU A 708 12.79 13.70 8.71
CA LEU A 708 13.85 12.69 8.70
C LEU A 708 14.28 12.41 10.14
N THR A 709 14.19 11.16 10.55
CA THR A 709 14.65 10.65 11.83
C THR A 709 15.70 9.57 11.61
N PHE A 710 16.79 9.58 12.36
CA PHE A 710 17.85 8.57 12.21
C PHE A 710 18.62 8.32 13.50
N ASN A 711 19.24 7.14 13.57
CA ASN A 711 20.07 6.72 14.70
C ASN A 711 21.52 7.20 14.52
N ASN A 712 21.92 8.16 15.36
CA ASN A 712 23.24 8.78 15.39
C ASN A 712 24.37 7.85 15.84
N PHE A 713 24.06 6.69 16.44
CA PHE A 713 25.06 5.67 16.77
C PHE A 713 25.33 4.73 15.60
N ARG A 714 24.36 4.56 14.69
CA ARG A 714 24.37 3.52 13.66
C ARG A 714 24.64 4.02 12.26
N GLY A 715 24.94 5.30 12.11
CA GLY A 715 25.26 5.90 10.83
C GLY A 715 25.78 7.30 11.01
N ALA A 716 26.27 7.86 9.91
CA ALA A 716 26.73 9.25 9.84
C ALA A 716 25.78 10.03 8.92
N HIS A 717 25.71 11.34 9.14
CA HIS A 717 24.93 12.23 8.29
C HIS A 717 25.74 13.44 7.84
N LYS A 718 25.31 14.04 6.73
CA LYS A 718 25.94 15.22 6.13
C LYS A 718 24.88 16.17 5.61
N ARG A 719 25.30 17.41 5.34
CA ARG A 719 24.42 18.43 4.76
C ARG A 719 25.10 19.04 3.55
N ASP A 720 24.40 19.02 2.43
CA ASP A 720 24.88 19.60 1.19
C ASP A 720 24.86 21.13 1.26
N ALA A 721 25.65 21.76 0.40
CA ALA A 721 25.72 23.21 0.28
C ALA A 721 24.36 23.79 -0.15
N ILE A 722 23.94 24.88 0.50
CA ILE A 722 22.61 25.47 0.36
C ILE A 722 22.48 26.37 -0.90
N GLY A 723 23.60 26.80 -1.49
CA GLY A 723 23.59 27.66 -2.68
C GLY A 723 23.03 29.07 -2.40
N LYS A 724 21.89 29.44 -3.02
CA LYS A 724 21.16 30.70 -2.78
C LYS A 724 19.80 30.41 -2.13
N GLY A 725 19.50 31.03 -0.99
CA GLY A 725 18.21 30.90 -0.29
C GLY A 725 18.38 30.68 1.22
N GLU A 726 17.27 30.53 1.94
CA GLU A 726 17.24 30.24 3.38
C GLU A 726 16.88 28.78 3.64
N ARG A 727 17.54 28.14 4.61
CA ARG A 727 17.22 26.78 5.07
C ARG A 727 16.81 26.82 6.54
N LEU A 728 15.58 26.45 6.82
CA LEU A 728 14.96 26.39 8.14
C LEU A 728 14.41 24.99 8.40
N VAL A 729 14.91 24.34 9.44
CA VAL A 729 14.53 22.98 9.85
C VAL A 729 14.33 22.99 11.35
N PHE A 730 13.23 22.41 11.84
CA PHE A 730 13.12 22.11 13.27
C PHE A 730 13.94 20.88 13.59
N ARG A 731 14.68 20.94 14.69
CA ARG A 731 15.55 19.85 15.14
C ARG A 731 15.26 19.51 16.59
N THR A 732 15.20 18.22 16.88
CA THR A 732 15.17 17.68 18.23
C THR A 732 16.16 16.53 18.34
N TYR A 733 16.55 16.22 19.58
CA TYR A 733 17.41 15.10 19.91
C TYR A 733 16.69 14.21 20.92
N SER A 734 16.89 12.89 20.83
CA SER A 734 16.33 11.94 21.78
C SER A 734 17.37 10.91 22.23
N CYS A 735 17.27 10.46 23.46
CA CYS A 735 18.07 9.37 24.04
C CYS A 735 17.16 8.41 24.81
N ARG A 736 17.60 7.19 25.07
CA ARG A 736 16.85 6.24 25.90
C ARG A 736 16.78 6.64 27.38
N SER A 737 17.85 7.24 27.90
CA SER A 737 17.94 7.71 29.28
C SER A 737 18.87 8.91 29.39
N LEU A 738 18.56 9.81 30.33
CA LEU A 738 19.37 10.97 30.71
C LEU A 738 20.10 10.75 32.04
N ASP A 739 20.09 9.54 32.61
CA ASP A 739 20.53 9.31 33.99
C ASP A 739 22.00 9.65 34.20
N PHE A 740 22.89 9.25 33.29
CA PHE A 740 24.31 9.62 33.40
C PHE A 740 24.52 11.14 33.34
N LEU A 741 23.80 11.84 32.47
CA LEU A 741 23.85 13.30 32.41
C LEU A 741 23.35 13.92 33.73
N ARG A 742 22.29 13.38 34.33
CA ARG A 742 21.75 13.82 35.63
C ARG A 742 22.73 13.57 36.77
N ASP A 743 23.38 12.40 36.78
CA ASP A 743 24.36 12.01 37.81
C ASP A 743 25.62 12.89 37.76
N VAL A 744 26.10 13.20 36.56
CA VAL A 744 27.32 14.01 36.40
C VAL A 744 27.03 15.49 36.62
N SER A 745 25.84 15.97 36.25
CA SER A 745 25.44 17.39 36.34
C SER A 745 24.79 17.78 37.69
N GLY A 746 24.17 16.84 38.40
CA GLY A 746 23.54 17.06 39.72
C GLY A 746 22.26 17.91 39.71
N ASN A 747 21.67 18.24 38.56
CA ASN A 747 20.50 19.12 38.47
C ASN A 747 19.45 18.61 37.45
N PRO A 748 18.16 18.58 37.81
CA PRO A 748 17.07 18.35 36.85
C PRO A 748 16.67 19.62 36.05
N GLY A 749 17.46 20.70 36.12
CA GLY A 749 17.20 22.02 35.52
C GLY A 749 18.42 22.64 34.81
N PRO A 750 18.26 23.77 34.09
CA PRO A 750 18.92 24.00 32.80
C PRO A 750 20.33 24.62 32.86
N ILE A 751 21.12 24.43 33.92
CA ILE A 751 22.52 24.89 33.94
C ILE A 751 23.39 23.90 34.71
N PHE A 752 24.38 23.30 34.04
CA PHE A 752 25.47 22.59 34.69
C PHE A 752 26.82 23.11 34.17
N SER A 753 27.82 23.11 35.04
CA SER A 753 29.19 23.46 34.65
C SER A 753 29.77 22.34 33.80
N ILE A 754 29.97 22.63 32.51
CA ILE A 754 30.52 21.71 31.51
C ILE A 754 31.98 21.33 31.84
N GLU A 755 32.72 22.16 32.59
CA GLU A 755 34.04 21.82 33.11
C GLU A 755 34.02 20.65 34.12
N SER A 756 32.96 20.54 34.94
CA SER A 756 32.79 19.42 35.88
C SER A 756 32.55 18.10 35.14
N PHE A 757 31.76 18.17 34.07
CA PHE A 757 31.46 17.04 33.19
C PHE A 757 32.72 16.56 32.44
N ALA A 758 33.51 17.46 31.86
CA ALA A 758 34.78 17.09 31.23
C ALA A 758 35.84 16.55 32.21
N LYS A 759 35.96 17.14 33.41
CA LYS A 759 36.90 16.65 34.44
C LYS A 759 36.55 15.25 34.93
N LYS A 760 35.26 14.93 35.11
CA LYS A 760 34.79 13.59 35.53
C LYS A 760 34.88 12.52 34.44
N ILE A 761 34.85 12.90 33.16
CA ILE A 761 34.99 11.97 32.03
C ILE A 761 36.47 11.74 31.66
N SER A 762 37.33 12.73 31.95
CA SER A 762 38.78 12.65 31.65
C SER A 762 39.60 12.05 32.80
N ALA A 763 39.05 11.98 34.01
CA ALA A 763 39.60 11.28 35.18
C ALA A 763 39.04 9.86 35.23
#